data_AF-A0AB39V100-F1
#
_entry.id   AF-A0AB39V100-F1
#
_cell.length_a   1.000
_cell.length_b   1.000
_cell.length_c   1.000
_cell.angle_alpha   90.00
_cell.angle_beta   90.00
_cell.angle_gamma   90.00
#
_symmetry.space_group_name_H-M   'P 1'
#
loop_
_entity.id
_entity.type
_entity.pdbx_description
1 polymer ?
#
loop_
_entity_poly.entity_id
_entity_poly.type
_entity_poly.pdbx_seq_one_letter_code
_entity_poly.pdbx_strand_id
1 'polypeptide(L)'
;MAKILIAGLGKGMIDIRSNERDYRKANYRIKNEDLKTYKIYKDEYFVTSVLEKHYEIDKTIYIGTAGSMWDKLYVHYCEKNKITIDEEYKKELRNITEKANKNTEVNLIDAGKFNSKFSNVEIIVTKYGMDADEIFENFSGIMKIINSLNINDEIYLDITHSFRSNAMWMFLVMNYITDVIDKNIKIKTITYGMLEEMDDDTDDEGNLIKVASVINLKPFYDLMKWIKGANAFKEYGNSYEFLDMLTNEELKNSMEEFSNSMNMNYIGNIKENIEKINKIEKIIKTLDGPAKLLLPDILERFAENFGKEQNTFEMLLNLAEWHYNQKRYSMSFVNIVEAIYTFAGKILGIEDINKGKDKLREWINGINEENRVDYKKLSEKEIENRIELSKIFENFRIIRNNISHTLENKAEMQDIISKIPKNIQKLREIFKMEYSNEILQSKNLQSQSTYTYLEKLAEEGKFIEIGRIISNGIYDFLFKELNVQKSGENKNIVKNWLDNKKENFEQKSKKEQLYELMKFFLEIKNNKRNITENEMIKKITHLRKILMNKVFVESFKNINLSNKENRKVLIFKDVVNENEKKELIKKFKIKRISKLSAEVAKDWQNLENDSKKEKNIKRFKEIIEKNIVSGDILLINGEIGITFKIVNWAKEKGIIAIYGLKKEKDNFLTKTEFREY
;
A
#
# COMPACT_ATOMS: atom_id res chain seq x y z
N MET A 1 28.44 -33.25 -5.56
CA MET A 1 29.13 -32.01 -5.21
C MET A 1 30.56 -32.18 -5.66
N ALA A 2 30.94 -31.50 -6.72
CA ALA A 2 32.28 -31.54 -7.28
C ALA A 2 33.11 -30.37 -6.73
N LYS A 3 34.41 -30.58 -6.58
CA LYS A 3 35.42 -29.55 -6.28
C LYS A 3 36.02 -29.07 -7.59
N ILE A 4 35.81 -27.79 -7.90
CA ILE A 4 36.17 -27.19 -9.19
C ILE A 4 37.24 -26.13 -8.95
N LEU A 5 38.42 -26.31 -9.53
CA LEU A 5 39.49 -25.32 -9.53
C LEU A 5 39.36 -24.42 -10.76
N ILE A 6 39.31 -23.12 -10.57
CA ILE A 6 39.40 -22.13 -11.64
C ILE A 6 40.75 -21.44 -11.49
N ALA A 7 41.54 -21.40 -12.55
CA ALA A 7 42.90 -20.87 -12.50
C ALA A 7 43.24 -19.99 -13.69
N GLY A 8 43.97 -18.91 -13.45
CA GLY A 8 44.55 -18.12 -14.53
C GLY A 8 45.84 -18.76 -15.08
N LEU A 9 45.99 -18.78 -16.41
CA LEU A 9 47.23 -19.22 -17.09
C LEU A 9 47.94 -18.03 -17.74
N GLY A 10 49.25 -17.94 -17.54
CA GLY A 10 50.10 -16.84 -18.00
C GLY A 10 51.13 -17.26 -19.06
N LYS A 11 52.01 -16.32 -19.43
CA LYS A 11 53.01 -16.49 -20.50
C LYS A 11 54.32 -17.18 -20.08
N GLY A 12 54.52 -17.43 -18.79
CA GLY A 12 55.81 -17.88 -18.23
C GLY A 12 56.98 -16.92 -18.49
N MET A 13 58.19 -17.35 -18.11
CA MET A 13 59.44 -16.64 -18.39
C MET A 13 60.19 -17.34 -19.52
N ILE A 14 61.01 -16.60 -20.27
CA ILE A 14 61.95 -17.22 -21.22
C ILE A 14 63.11 -17.80 -20.39
N ASP A 15 63.31 -19.11 -20.47
CA ASP A 15 64.47 -19.77 -19.90
C ASP A 15 65.71 -19.47 -20.75
N ILE A 16 66.75 -18.95 -20.09
CA ILE A 16 68.01 -18.53 -20.71
C ILE A 16 68.76 -19.71 -21.34
N ARG A 17 68.55 -20.95 -20.84
CA ARG A 17 69.27 -22.14 -21.31
C ARG A 17 68.61 -22.80 -22.52
N SER A 18 67.28 -22.91 -22.50
CA SER A 18 66.51 -23.54 -23.59
C SER A 18 66.03 -22.53 -24.64
N ASN A 19 66.06 -21.23 -24.33
CA ASN A 19 65.43 -20.15 -25.11
C ASN A 19 63.92 -20.40 -25.34
N GLU A 20 63.29 -21.21 -24.49
CA GLU A 20 61.87 -21.53 -24.50
C GLU A 20 61.14 -20.81 -23.37
N ARG A 21 59.84 -20.58 -23.53
CA ARG A 21 58.99 -20.15 -22.41
C ARG A 21 58.70 -21.33 -21.51
N ASP A 22 58.98 -21.19 -20.22
CA ASP A 22 58.65 -22.19 -19.21
C ASP A 22 58.29 -21.53 -17.87
N TYR A 23 57.63 -22.30 -17.01
CA TYR A 23 57.55 -21.97 -15.58
C TYR A 23 58.78 -22.51 -14.87
N ARG A 24 59.26 -21.78 -13.86
CA ARG A 24 60.32 -22.27 -12.99
C ARG A 24 59.72 -23.30 -12.05
N LYS A 25 60.34 -24.48 -11.93
CA LYS A 25 60.02 -25.43 -10.86
C LYS A 25 60.21 -24.76 -9.50
N ALA A 26 59.30 -25.03 -8.59
CA ALA A 26 59.39 -24.58 -7.22
C ALA A 26 58.84 -25.62 -6.24
N ASN A 27 59.31 -25.54 -5.00
CA ASN A 27 58.69 -26.25 -3.89
C ASN A 27 57.57 -25.36 -3.35
N TYR A 28 56.34 -25.86 -3.25
CA TYR A 28 55.20 -25.11 -2.75
C TYR A 28 54.81 -25.58 -1.36
N ARG A 29 54.60 -24.62 -0.45
CA ARG A 29 54.15 -24.88 0.92
C ARG A 29 52.69 -24.45 1.06
N ILE A 30 51.82 -25.40 1.40
CA ILE A 30 50.39 -25.15 1.65
C ILE A 30 50.08 -25.48 3.11
N LYS A 31 49.35 -24.60 3.78
CA LYS A 31 48.87 -24.82 5.15
C LYS A 31 47.73 -25.84 5.17
N ASN A 32 47.78 -26.80 6.10
CA ASN A 32 46.72 -27.80 6.26
C ASN A 32 45.48 -27.21 6.96
N GLU A 33 44.36 -27.93 6.94
CA GLU A 33 43.08 -27.51 7.54
C GLU A 33 43.17 -27.21 9.04
N ASP A 34 44.09 -27.84 9.77
CA ASP A 34 44.32 -27.61 11.20
C ASP A 34 44.94 -26.23 11.52
N LEU A 35 45.33 -25.48 10.48
CA LEU A 35 45.99 -24.17 10.56
C LEU A 35 47.26 -24.15 11.43
N LYS A 36 47.87 -25.29 11.70
CA LYS A 36 49.11 -25.42 12.50
C LYS A 36 50.22 -26.11 11.73
N THR A 37 49.87 -27.03 10.84
CA THR A 37 50.82 -27.78 10.04
C THR A 37 50.79 -27.33 8.59
N TYR A 38 51.85 -27.66 7.86
CA TYR A 38 51.98 -27.40 6.43
C TYR A 38 52.38 -28.68 5.69
N LYS A 39 52.10 -28.71 4.39
CA LYS A 39 52.56 -29.75 3.47
C LYS A 39 53.38 -29.10 2.37
N ILE A 40 54.56 -29.66 2.12
CA ILE A 40 55.46 -29.23 1.05
C ILE A 40 55.29 -30.16 -0.14
N TYR A 41 55.14 -29.56 -1.32
CA TYR A 41 55.12 -30.25 -2.61
C TYR A 41 56.35 -29.83 -3.40
N LYS A 42 57.24 -30.78 -3.71
CA LYS A 42 58.54 -30.50 -4.28
C LYS A 42 58.53 -30.50 -5.82
N ASP A 43 59.35 -29.63 -6.42
CA ASP A 43 59.68 -29.63 -7.85
C ASP A 43 58.49 -29.53 -8.84
N GLU A 44 57.50 -28.68 -8.52
CA GLU A 44 56.28 -28.53 -9.33
C GLU A 44 56.37 -27.32 -10.27
N TYR A 45 55.91 -27.50 -11.51
CA TYR A 45 55.88 -26.43 -12.52
C TYR A 45 54.67 -25.50 -12.39
N PHE A 46 53.54 -26.05 -11.99
CA PHE A 46 52.27 -25.34 -11.92
C PHE A 46 51.77 -25.39 -10.48
N VAL A 47 51.46 -24.24 -9.88
CA VAL A 47 50.81 -24.26 -8.55
C VAL A 47 49.47 -25.01 -8.60
N THR A 48 48.79 -25.01 -9.75
CA THR A 48 47.52 -25.72 -9.94
C THR A 48 47.64 -27.24 -9.77
N SER A 49 48.75 -27.87 -10.20
CA SER A 49 48.96 -29.31 -9.95
C SER A 49 49.05 -29.62 -8.45
N VAL A 50 49.62 -28.69 -7.68
CA VAL A 50 49.72 -28.77 -6.23
C VAL A 50 48.35 -28.64 -5.58
N LEU A 51 47.57 -27.64 -6.02
CA LEU A 51 46.22 -27.39 -5.51
C LEU A 51 45.28 -28.56 -5.80
N GLU A 52 45.37 -29.14 -7.00
CA GLU A 52 44.61 -30.33 -7.39
C GLU A 52 44.86 -31.52 -6.45
N LYS A 53 46.14 -31.77 -6.12
CA LYS A 53 46.54 -32.83 -5.19
C LYS A 53 46.12 -32.52 -3.75
N HIS A 54 46.29 -31.27 -3.32
CA HIS A 54 46.05 -30.88 -1.92
C HIS A 54 44.57 -30.87 -1.56
N TYR A 55 43.72 -30.38 -2.45
CA TYR A 55 42.28 -30.26 -2.20
C TYR A 55 41.44 -31.38 -2.83
N GLU A 56 42.07 -32.31 -3.55
CA GLU A 56 41.41 -33.41 -4.27
C GLU A 56 40.39 -32.86 -5.29
N ILE A 57 40.86 -31.99 -6.18
CA ILE A 57 40.02 -31.31 -7.18
C ILE A 57 39.53 -32.31 -8.23
N ASP A 58 38.22 -32.26 -8.51
CA ASP A 58 37.56 -33.12 -9.50
C ASP A 58 37.72 -32.58 -10.92
N LYS A 59 37.66 -31.25 -11.09
CA LYS A 59 37.75 -30.58 -12.40
C LYS A 59 38.51 -29.26 -12.30
N THR A 60 39.38 -28.99 -13.27
CA THR A 60 40.13 -27.74 -13.37
C THR A 60 39.76 -26.98 -14.63
N ILE A 61 39.52 -25.67 -14.50
CA ILE A 61 39.20 -24.76 -15.60
C ILE A 61 40.28 -23.69 -15.68
N TYR A 62 40.99 -23.63 -16.80
CA TYR A 62 42.01 -22.61 -17.04
C TYR A 62 41.48 -21.46 -17.87
N ILE A 63 41.84 -20.25 -17.48
CA ILE A 63 41.52 -19.01 -18.20
C ILE A 63 42.82 -18.32 -18.59
N GLY A 64 43.03 -18.09 -19.88
CA GLY A 64 44.26 -17.48 -20.37
C GLY A 64 44.07 -16.75 -21.70
N THR A 65 45.06 -15.96 -22.08
CA THR A 65 45.09 -15.34 -23.41
C THR A 65 45.65 -16.30 -24.45
N ALA A 66 45.53 -15.99 -25.74
CA ALA A 66 46.18 -16.79 -26.80
C ALA A 66 47.72 -16.94 -26.61
N GLY A 67 48.36 -16.04 -25.86
CA GLY A 67 49.79 -16.12 -25.55
C GLY A 67 50.14 -16.81 -24.23
N SER A 68 49.17 -17.40 -23.54
CA SER A 68 49.40 -18.22 -22.35
C SER A 68 50.04 -19.57 -22.73
N MET A 69 50.71 -20.24 -21.80
CA MET A 69 51.49 -21.47 -22.07
C MET A 69 50.62 -22.73 -22.25
N TRP A 70 49.75 -22.71 -23.26
CA TRP A 70 48.81 -23.78 -23.58
C TRP A 70 49.51 -25.08 -23.99
N ASP A 71 50.65 -24.99 -24.69
CA ASP A 71 51.45 -26.13 -25.11
C ASP A 71 52.06 -26.87 -23.91
N LYS A 72 52.62 -26.14 -22.94
CA LYS A 72 53.17 -26.72 -21.71
C LYS A 72 52.08 -27.30 -20.83
N LEU A 73 50.93 -26.63 -20.73
CA LEU A 73 49.76 -27.15 -20.02
C LEU A 73 49.23 -28.44 -20.67
N TYR A 74 49.16 -28.49 -22.00
CA TYR A 74 48.76 -29.67 -22.76
C TYR A 74 49.67 -30.87 -22.47
N VAL A 75 50.99 -30.66 -22.52
CA VAL A 75 51.99 -31.69 -22.22
C VAL A 75 51.85 -32.18 -20.78
N HIS A 76 51.71 -31.24 -19.81
CA HIS A 76 51.52 -31.58 -18.40
C HIS A 76 50.35 -32.54 -18.17
N TYR A 77 49.18 -32.26 -18.75
CA TYR A 77 48.02 -33.14 -18.58
C TYR A 77 48.09 -34.44 -19.39
N CYS A 78 48.76 -34.44 -20.55
CA CYS A 78 49.04 -35.68 -21.27
C CYS A 78 49.90 -36.62 -20.41
N GLU A 79 50.99 -36.11 -19.82
CA GLU A 79 51.86 -36.87 -18.95
C GLU A 79 51.14 -37.34 -17.68
N LYS A 80 50.44 -36.42 -17.00
CA LYS A 80 49.67 -36.70 -15.77
C LYS A 80 48.64 -37.80 -15.98
N ASN A 81 47.92 -37.77 -17.11
CA ASN A 81 46.85 -38.71 -17.42
C ASN A 81 47.32 -39.92 -18.26
N LYS A 82 48.63 -40.02 -18.54
CA LYS A 82 49.22 -41.07 -19.39
C LYS A 82 48.59 -41.17 -20.78
N ILE A 83 48.26 -40.03 -21.37
CA ILE A 83 47.68 -39.89 -22.70
C ILE A 83 48.79 -39.55 -23.70
N THR A 84 48.77 -40.18 -24.88
CA THR A 84 49.74 -39.88 -25.95
C THR A 84 49.61 -38.44 -26.43
N ILE A 85 50.74 -37.74 -26.46
CA ILE A 85 50.88 -36.36 -26.94
C ILE A 85 50.69 -36.33 -28.47
N ASP A 86 49.77 -35.49 -28.93
CA ASP A 86 49.69 -35.10 -30.34
C ASP A 86 50.76 -34.02 -30.60
N GLU A 87 51.89 -34.44 -31.19
CA GLU A 87 53.04 -33.55 -31.44
C GLU A 87 52.73 -32.45 -32.46
N GLU A 88 51.79 -32.67 -33.39
CA GLU A 88 51.35 -31.64 -34.34
C GLU A 88 50.57 -30.55 -33.60
N TYR A 89 49.60 -30.95 -32.77
CA TYR A 89 48.82 -30.01 -31.96
C TYR A 89 49.67 -29.25 -30.95
N LYS A 90 50.60 -29.93 -30.28
CA LYS A 90 51.56 -29.29 -29.37
C LYS A 90 52.39 -28.22 -30.09
N LYS A 91 52.87 -28.52 -31.31
CA LYS A 91 53.63 -27.57 -32.12
C LYS A 91 52.78 -26.40 -32.60
N GLU A 92 51.52 -26.63 -32.93
CA GLU A 92 50.55 -25.60 -33.26
C GLU A 92 50.32 -24.64 -32.09
N LEU A 93 49.97 -25.16 -30.91
CA LEU A 93 49.82 -24.38 -29.68
C LEU A 93 51.06 -23.54 -29.38
N ARG A 94 52.25 -24.14 -29.49
CA ARG A 94 53.52 -23.45 -29.26
C ARG A 94 53.74 -22.29 -30.24
N ASN A 95 53.53 -22.52 -31.54
CA ASN A 95 53.70 -21.49 -32.56
C ASN A 95 52.77 -20.29 -32.33
N ILE A 96 51.54 -20.54 -31.90
CA ILE A 96 50.58 -19.49 -31.58
C ILE A 96 51.04 -18.72 -30.35
N THR A 97 51.34 -19.43 -29.25
CA THR A 97 51.78 -18.85 -27.97
C THR A 97 53.00 -17.94 -28.14
N GLU A 98 54.00 -18.35 -28.94
CA GLU A 98 55.22 -17.58 -29.18
C GLU A 98 54.98 -16.26 -29.95
N LYS A 99 54.04 -16.27 -30.91
CA LYS A 99 53.73 -15.11 -31.76
C LYS A 99 52.60 -14.23 -31.24
N ALA A 100 51.87 -14.71 -30.24
CA ALA A 100 50.67 -14.06 -29.74
C ALA A 100 50.95 -12.68 -29.13
N ASN A 101 50.16 -11.71 -29.57
CA ASN A 101 50.12 -10.33 -29.11
C ASN A 101 48.68 -9.91 -28.78
N LYS A 102 48.47 -8.64 -28.44
CA LYS A 102 47.16 -8.11 -28.03
C LYS A 102 46.06 -8.26 -29.09
N ASN A 103 46.40 -8.36 -30.37
CA ASN A 103 45.44 -8.46 -31.48
C ASN A 103 45.24 -9.92 -31.96
N THR A 104 45.82 -10.91 -31.28
CA THR A 104 45.72 -12.32 -31.68
C THR A 104 44.30 -12.84 -31.40
N GLU A 105 43.67 -13.43 -32.40
CA GLU A 105 42.32 -13.98 -32.27
C GLU A 105 42.28 -15.19 -31.32
N VAL A 106 41.22 -15.28 -30.52
CA VAL A 106 41.07 -16.31 -29.47
C VAL A 106 40.80 -17.71 -30.04
N ASN A 107 40.19 -17.80 -31.22
CA ASN A 107 39.84 -19.03 -31.93
C ASN A 107 41.04 -19.77 -32.53
N LEU A 108 42.22 -19.13 -32.61
CA LEU A 108 43.45 -19.78 -33.07
C LEU A 108 43.86 -20.92 -32.14
N ILE A 109 43.54 -20.82 -30.85
CA ILE A 109 43.65 -21.92 -29.91
C ILE A 109 42.37 -22.76 -30.03
N ASP A 110 42.49 -23.98 -30.55
CA ASP A 110 41.37 -24.94 -30.63
C ASP A 110 41.03 -25.52 -29.24
N ALA A 111 40.30 -24.73 -28.46
CA ALA A 111 39.80 -25.15 -27.15
C ALA A 111 38.91 -26.40 -27.23
N GLY A 112 38.23 -26.65 -28.36
CA GLY A 112 37.43 -27.86 -28.55
C GLY A 112 38.31 -29.12 -28.62
N LYS A 113 39.40 -29.06 -29.39
CA LYS A 113 40.39 -30.14 -29.46
C LYS A 113 41.09 -30.36 -28.11
N PHE A 114 41.40 -29.30 -27.37
CA PHE A 114 41.93 -29.45 -26.00
C PHE A 114 40.92 -30.11 -25.06
N ASN A 115 39.71 -29.54 -24.96
CA ASN A 115 38.69 -29.95 -23.98
C ASN A 115 38.14 -31.36 -24.26
N SER A 116 38.11 -31.79 -25.52
CA SER A 116 37.70 -33.17 -25.86
C SER A 116 38.74 -34.23 -25.48
N LYS A 117 40.01 -33.84 -25.27
CA LYS A 117 41.10 -34.77 -24.91
C LYS A 117 41.11 -35.11 -23.42
N PHE A 118 40.58 -34.23 -22.57
CA PHE A 118 40.63 -34.38 -21.11
C PHE A 118 39.22 -34.24 -20.50
N SER A 119 38.79 -35.22 -19.72
CA SER A 119 37.46 -35.18 -19.09
C SER A 119 37.38 -34.24 -17.87
N ASN A 120 38.52 -33.98 -17.23
CA ASN A 120 38.62 -33.22 -15.98
C ASN A 120 39.30 -31.85 -16.15
N VAL A 121 39.61 -31.42 -17.38
CA VAL A 121 40.26 -30.14 -17.66
C VAL A 121 39.53 -29.41 -18.77
N GLU A 122 39.25 -28.14 -18.55
CA GLU A 122 38.63 -27.25 -19.53
C GLU A 122 39.49 -25.99 -19.68
N ILE A 123 39.64 -25.48 -20.90
CA ILE A 123 40.31 -24.21 -21.17
C ILE A 123 39.35 -23.20 -21.77
N ILE A 124 39.54 -21.94 -21.37
CA ILE A 124 38.83 -20.77 -21.86
C ILE A 124 39.87 -19.75 -22.29
N VAL A 125 39.80 -19.36 -23.56
CA VAL A 125 40.74 -18.43 -24.18
C VAL A 125 40.08 -17.06 -24.27
N THR A 126 40.77 -16.04 -23.75
CA THR A 126 40.29 -14.66 -23.66
C THR A 126 41.16 -13.71 -24.49
N LYS A 127 40.59 -12.57 -24.89
CA LYS A 127 41.35 -11.43 -25.40
C LYS A 127 42.10 -10.74 -24.25
N TYR A 128 42.90 -9.73 -24.58
CA TYR A 128 43.63 -8.95 -23.59
C TYR A 128 42.74 -7.98 -22.79
N GLY A 129 41.58 -7.58 -23.33
CA GLY A 129 40.67 -6.63 -22.68
C GLY A 129 41.14 -5.19 -22.85
N MET A 130 41.56 -4.83 -24.07
CA MET A 130 42.14 -3.53 -24.40
C MET A 130 41.11 -2.38 -24.42
N ASP A 131 39.84 -2.71 -24.62
CA ASP A 131 38.71 -1.80 -24.63
C ASP A 131 37.46 -2.46 -24.00
N ALA A 132 36.36 -1.69 -23.90
CA ALA A 132 35.12 -2.15 -23.28
C ALA A 132 34.50 -3.35 -24.02
N ASP A 133 34.62 -3.42 -25.34
CA ASP A 133 34.01 -4.49 -26.14
C ASP A 133 34.75 -5.82 -25.90
N GLU A 134 36.09 -5.79 -25.94
CA GLU A 134 36.89 -6.97 -25.57
C GLU A 134 36.65 -7.41 -24.13
N ILE A 135 36.45 -6.44 -23.22
CA ILE A 135 36.12 -6.70 -21.82
C ILE A 135 34.79 -7.45 -21.69
N PHE A 136 33.73 -6.99 -22.36
CA PHE A 136 32.42 -7.66 -22.30
C PHE A 136 32.42 -9.02 -23.00
N GLU A 137 33.19 -9.16 -24.08
CA GLU A 137 33.40 -10.44 -24.76
C GLU A 137 34.09 -11.44 -23.82
N ASN A 138 35.16 -11.03 -23.14
CA ASN A 138 35.87 -11.84 -22.14
C ASN A 138 34.94 -12.26 -21.00
N PHE A 139 34.18 -11.32 -20.43
CA PHE A 139 33.21 -11.62 -19.38
C PHE A 139 32.19 -12.67 -19.85
N SER A 140 31.60 -12.49 -21.03
CA SER A 140 30.64 -13.42 -21.61
C SER A 140 31.24 -14.81 -21.87
N GLY A 141 32.50 -14.87 -22.30
CA GLY A 141 33.25 -16.11 -22.49
C GLY A 141 33.48 -16.86 -21.18
N ILE A 142 33.99 -16.17 -20.16
CA ILE A 142 34.28 -16.77 -18.84
C ILE A 142 32.97 -17.20 -18.15
N MET A 143 31.88 -16.46 -18.33
CA MET A 143 30.57 -16.81 -17.77
C MET A 143 30.03 -18.17 -18.25
N LYS A 144 30.52 -18.71 -19.36
CA LYS A 144 30.19 -20.07 -19.81
C LYS A 144 30.56 -21.15 -18.79
N ILE A 145 31.49 -20.88 -17.86
CA ILE A 145 31.82 -21.77 -16.74
C ILE A 145 30.58 -22.17 -15.97
N ILE A 146 29.57 -21.30 -15.85
CA ILE A 146 28.31 -21.59 -15.15
C ILE A 146 27.64 -22.86 -15.69
N ASN A 147 27.75 -23.14 -16.98
CA ASN A 147 27.17 -24.34 -17.59
C ASN A 147 27.83 -25.64 -17.10
N SER A 148 29.09 -25.54 -16.67
CA SER A 148 29.89 -26.65 -16.13
C SER A 148 29.71 -26.83 -14.61
N LEU A 149 28.98 -25.95 -13.92
CA LEU A 149 28.74 -26.02 -12.48
C LEU A 149 27.39 -26.69 -12.17
N ASN A 150 27.35 -27.57 -11.16
CA ASN A 150 26.13 -28.15 -10.62
C ASN A 150 25.74 -27.52 -9.28
N ILE A 151 24.54 -27.85 -8.80
CA ILE A 151 24.04 -27.37 -7.51
C ILE A 151 24.95 -27.87 -6.38
N ASN A 152 25.29 -26.97 -5.46
CA ASN A 152 26.16 -27.16 -4.30
C ASN A 152 27.64 -27.39 -4.61
N ASP A 153 28.10 -27.26 -5.85
CA ASP A 153 29.53 -27.42 -6.18
C ASP A 153 30.41 -26.42 -5.42
N GLU A 154 31.66 -26.82 -5.20
CA GLU A 154 32.65 -26.07 -4.44
C GLU A 154 33.70 -25.49 -5.38
N ILE A 155 33.94 -24.19 -5.30
CA ILE A 155 34.94 -23.52 -6.14
C ILE A 155 36.20 -23.21 -5.33
N TYR A 156 37.33 -23.54 -5.95
CA TYR A 156 38.68 -23.20 -5.57
C TYR A 156 39.22 -22.25 -6.64
N LEU A 157 39.78 -21.11 -6.26
CA LEU A 157 40.25 -20.12 -7.23
C LEU A 157 41.77 -19.93 -7.11
N ASP A 158 42.51 -20.03 -8.20
CA ASP A 158 43.94 -19.71 -8.24
C ASP A 158 44.22 -18.47 -9.10
N ILE A 159 44.84 -17.46 -8.48
CA ILE A 159 45.18 -16.21 -9.16
C ILE A 159 46.69 -16.06 -9.48
N THR A 160 47.49 -17.07 -9.13
CA THR A 160 48.97 -17.04 -9.17
C THR A 160 49.55 -16.73 -10.54
N HIS A 161 49.10 -17.42 -11.59
CA HIS A 161 49.66 -17.28 -12.93
C HIS A 161 48.81 -16.42 -13.87
N SER A 162 47.86 -15.67 -13.31
CA SER A 162 46.93 -14.87 -14.09
C SER A 162 47.56 -13.55 -14.56
N PHE A 163 47.16 -13.06 -15.74
CA PHE A 163 47.39 -11.66 -16.09
C PHE A 163 46.66 -10.79 -15.06
N ARG A 164 47.21 -9.63 -14.65
CA ARG A 164 46.69 -8.88 -13.49
C ARG A 164 45.20 -8.52 -13.61
N SER A 165 44.70 -8.24 -14.80
CA SER A 165 43.25 -8.01 -15.01
C SER A 165 42.42 -9.30 -14.94
N ASN A 166 42.97 -10.47 -15.23
CA ASN A 166 42.28 -11.76 -15.10
C ASN A 166 41.94 -12.10 -13.64
N ALA A 167 42.79 -11.72 -12.67
CA ALA A 167 42.44 -11.85 -11.26
C ALA A 167 41.16 -11.08 -10.90
N MET A 168 40.99 -9.87 -11.45
CA MET A 168 39.78 -9.06 -11.26
C MET A 168 38.56 -9.69 -11.95
N TRP A 169 38.73 -10.23 -13.17
CA TRP A 169 37.66 -10.96 -13.87
C TRP A 169 37.16 -12.16 -13.06
N MET A 170 38.09 -12.96 -12.56
CA MET A 170 37.73 -14.13 -11.76
C MET A 170 37.00 -13.73 -10.49
N PHE A 171 37.43 -12.66 -9.81
CA PHE A 171 36.71 -12.15 -8.65
C PHE A 171 35.28 -11.70 -9.00
N LEU A 172 35.08 -10.96 -10.09
CA LEU A 172 33.74 -10.53 -10.55
C LEU A 172 32.84 -11.71 -10.94
N VAL A 173 33.39 -12.71 -11.64
CA VAL A 173 32.65 -13.91 -12.03
C VAL A 173 32.26 -14.72 -10.80
N MET A 174 33.16 -14.86 -9.82
CA MET A 174 32.82 -15.56 -8.56
C MET A 174 31.67 -14.88 -7.84
N ASN A 175 31.70 -13.55 -7.77
CA ASN A 175 30.60 -12.75 -7.21
C ASN A 175 29.27 -13.00 -7.92
N TYR A 176 29.29 -13.01 -9.26
CA TYR A 176 28.08 -13.27 -10.03
C TYR A 176 27.57 -14.70 -9.78
N ILE A 177 28.46 -15.69 -9.76
CA ILE A 177 28.12 -17.09 -9.51
C ILE A 177 27.51 -17.29 -8.13
N THR A 178 28.02 -16.62 -7.09
CA THR A 178 27.50 -16.81 -5.73
C THR A 178 26.24 -16.02 -5.44
N ASP A 179 26.07 -14.84 -6.04
CA ASP A 179 25.02 -13.90 -5.63
C ASP A 179 23.85 -13.83 -6.62
N VAL A 180 24.05 -14.24 -7.88
CA VAL A 180 23.04 -14.14 -8.94
C VAL A 180 22.57 -15.52 -9.39
N ILE A 181 23.45 -16.52 -9.40
CA ILE A 181 23.12 -17.87 -9.88
C ILE A 181 22.53 -18.73 -8.74
N ASP A 182 21.36 -19.30 -9.00
CA ASP A 182 20.66 -20.19 -8.08
C ASP A 182 21.21 -21.63 -8.12
N LYS A 183 22.48 -21.78 -7.75
CA LYS A 183 23.15 -23.10 -7.62
C LYS A 183 23.76 -23.34 -6.25
N ASN A 184 23.64 -22.40 -5.31
CA ASN A 184 24.23 -22.50 -3.96
C ASN A 184 25.72 -22.88 -3.98
N ILE A 185 26.49 -22.23 -4.86
CA ILE A 185 27.91 -22.50 -5.05
C ILE A 185 28.71 -21.95 -3.88
N LYS A 186 29.69 -22.73 -3.38
CA LYS A 186 30.53 -22.34 -2.24
C LYS A 186 31.96 -22.06 -2.67
N ILE A 187 32.44 -20.84 -2.44
CA ILE A 187 33.87 -20.52 -2.58
C ILE A 187 34.62 -21.05 -1.36
N LYS A 188 35.46 -22.08 -1.55
CA LYS A 188 36.22 -22.74 -0.47
C LYS A 188 37.58 -22.12 -0.23
N THR A 189 38.27 -21.71 -1.28
CA THR A 189 39.59 -21.09 -1.17
C THR A 189 39.84 -20.15 -2.33
N ILE A 190 40.67 -19.15 -2.10
CA ILE A 190 41.27 -18.32 -3.14
C ILE A 190 42.77 -18.34 -2.88
N THR A 191 43.59 -18.81 -3.80
CA THR A 191 45.02 -19.04 -3.58
C THR A 191 45.90 -18.14 -4.44
N TYR A 192 47.03 -17.76 -3.85
CA TYR A 192 48.13 -17.06 -4.52
C TYR A 192 49.47 -17.64 -4.08
N GLY A 193 50.24 -18.17 -5.02
CA GLY A 193 51.60 -18.67 -4.81
C GLY A 193 52.62 -17.53 -4.84
N MET A 194 53.31 -17.31 -3.72
CA MET A 194 54.35 -16.29 -3.58
C MET A 194 55.70 -16.78 -4.13
N LEU A 195 55.78 -16.97 -5.45
CA LEU A 195 57.01 -17.47 -6.08
C LEU A 195 58.18 -16.46 -6.04
N GLU A 196 57.87 -15.17 -6.04
CA GLU A 196 58.89 -14.10 -6.01
C GLU A 196 59.52 -13.90 -4.62
N GLU A 197 58.86 -14.39 -3.56
CA GLU A 197 59.23 -14.23 -2.15
C GLU A 197 59.37 -15.61 -1.48
N MET A 198 60.35 -16.40 -1.92
CA MET A 198 60.57 -17.76 -1.38
C MET A 198 61.28 -17.73 -0.03
N ASP A 199 60.74 -18.49 0.92
CA ASP A 199 61.34 -18.68 2.25
C ASP A 199 62.34 -19.85 2.27
N ASP A 200 63.23 -19.85 3.25
CA ASP A 200 63.99 -21.03 3.65
C ASP A 200 63.13 -21.95 4.53
N ASP A 201 63.16 -23.25 4.27
CA ASP A 201 62.52 -24.31 5.05
C ASP A 201 63.44 -25.54 5.08
N THR A 202 63.08 -26.55 5.87
CA THR A 202 63.84 -27.80 5.97
C THR A 202 62.95 -28.96 5.54
N ASP A 203 63.43 -29.81 4.65
CA ASP A 203 62.68 -31.00 4.27
C ASP A 203 62.79 -32.14 5.30
N ASP A 204 62.03 -33.22 5.07
CA ASP A 204 62.00 -34.39 5.96
C ASP A 204 63.38 -35.06 6.17
N GLU A 205 64.35 -34.77 5.29
CA GLU A 205 65.72 -35.29 5.34
C GLU A 205 66.70 -34.33 6.03
N GLY A 206 66.24 -33.15 6.47
CA GLY A 206 67.07 -32.15 7.14
C GLY A 206 67.78 -31.18 6.19
N ASN A 207 67.48 -31.21 4.89
CA ASN A 207 68.13 -30.34 3.90
C ASN A 207 67.43 -28.98 3.80
N LEU A 208 68.22 -27.92 3.67
CA LEU A 208 67.71 -26.57 3.44
C LEU A 208 67.10 -26.48 2.03
N ILE A 209 65.83 -26.11 1.96
CA ILE A 209 65.09 -25.93 0.70
C ILE A 209 64.46 -24.55 0.64
N LYS A 210 64.34 -24.01 -0.58
CA LYS A 210 63.54 -22.82 -0.84
C LYS A 210 62.09 -23.22 -1.12
N VAL A 211 61.13 -22.57 -0.47
CA VAL A 211 59.69 -22.83 -0.63
C VAL A 211 58.92 -21.55 -0.96
N ALA A 212 58.01 -21.65 -1.93
CA ALA A 212 57.02 -20.63 -2.22
C ALA A 212 55.75 -20.92 -1.43
N SER A 213 55.34 -19.99 -0.57
CA SER A 213 54.10 -20.14 0.21
C SER A 213 52.87 -19.94 -0.68
N VAL A 214 51.90 -20.85 -0.59
CA VAL A 214 50.57 -20.67 -1.21
C VAL A 214 49.64 -20.06 -0.15
N ILE A 215 49.32 -18.78 -0.35
CA ILE A 215 48.52 -18.01 0.60
C ILE A 215 47.04 -18.14 0.26
N ASN A 216 46.21 -18.36 1.28
CA ASN A 216 44.76 -18.31 1.15
C ASN A 216 44.26 -16.87 1.32
N LEU A 217 43.78 -16.29 0.22
CA LEU A 217 43.20 -14.97 0.06
C LEU A 217 41.68 -14.94 0.21
N LYS A 218 41.02 -16.07 0.57
CA LYS A 218 39.59 -16.08 0.89
C LYS A 218 39.15 -15.00 1.90
N PRO A 219 39.97 -14.57 2.89
CA PRO A 219 39.59 -13.45 3.75
C PRO A 219 39.16 -12.17 3.02
N PHE A 220 39.68 -11.89 1.81
CA PHE A 220 39.24 -10.75 1.00
C PHE A 220 37.81 -10.92 0.50
N TYR A 221 37.45 -12.14 0.06
CA TYR A 221 36.10 -12.48 -0.36
C TYR A 221 35.11 -12.42 0.82
N ASP A 222 35.52 -12.92 1.99
CA ASP A 222 34.69 -12.86 3.20
C ASP A 222 34.47 -11.40 3.66
N LEU A 223 35.50 -10.55 3.63
CA LEU A 223 35.37 -9.12 3.91
C LEU A 223 34.39 -8.44 2.94
N MET A 224 34.45 -8.78 1.66
CA MET A 224 33.49 -8.26 0.68
C MET A 224 32.05 -8.71 1.01
N LYS A 225 31.82 -9.97 1.38
CA LYS A 225 30.49 -10.41 1.85
C LYS A 225 30.03 -9.59 3.05
N TRP A 226 30.92 -9.31 4.00
CA TRP A 226 30.63 -8.44 5.14
C TRP A 226 30.23 -7.02 4.72
N ILE A 227 30.93 -6.42 3.76
CA ILE A 227 30.59 -5.11 3.20
C ILE A 227 29.21 -5.13 2.55
N LYS A 228 28.88 -6.18 1.79
CA LYS A 228 27.56 -6.33 1.16
C LYS A 228 26.45 -6.43 2.20
N GLY A 229 26.60 -7.28 3.20
CA GLY A 229 25.60 -7.42 4.24
C GLY A 229 25.46 -6.17 5.11
N ALA A 230 26.58 -5.50 5.42
CA ALA A 230 26.59 -4.21 6.10
C ALA A 230 25.81 -3.15 5.30
N ASN A 231 26.01 -3.11 3.97
CA ASN A 231 25.27 -2.23 3.09
C ASN A 231 23.78 -2.59 3.02
N ALA A 232 23.44 -3.88 2.95
CA ALA A 232 22.05 -4.35 2.98
C ALA A 232 21.34 -3.90 4.26
N PHE A 233 21.99 -4.07 5.42
CA PHE A 233 21.43 -3.60 6.68
C PHE A 233 21.26 -2.08 6.71
N LYS A 234 22.25 -1.32 6.24
CA LYS A 234 22.18 0.14 6.19
C LYS A 234 21.07 0.64 5.28
N GLU A 235 20.90 0.03 4.11
CA GLU A 235 19.99 0.48 3.05
C GLU A 235 18.59 -0.14 3.14
N TYR A 236 18.42 -1.27 3.86
CA TYR A 236 17.15 -2.01 3.96
C TYR A 236 16.74 -2.44 5.37
N GLY A 237 17.60 -2.26 6.38
CA GLY A 237 17.34 -2.71 7.76
C GLY A 237 17.33 -4.24 7.92
N ASN A 238 17.98 -4.98 7.02
CA ASN A 238 18.03 -6.45 7.05
C ASN A 238 19.46 -6.98 7.27
N SER A 239 19.59 -7.94 8.17
CA SER A 239 20.86 -8.57 8.56
C SER A 239 21.13 -9.90 7.87
N TYR A 240 20.16 -10.43 7.13
CA TYR A 240 20.17 -11.79 6.57
C TYR A 240 21.48 -12.13 5.84
N GLU A 241 22.01 -11.18 5.07
CA GLU A 241 23.24 -11.34 4.27
C GLU A 241 24.51 -11.62 5.07
N PHE A 242 24.56 -11.30 6.37
CA PHE A 242 25.70 -11.59 7.23
C PHE A 242 25.40 -12.55 8.39
N LEU A 243 24.18 -13.08 8.50
CA LEU A 243 23.83 -14.00 9.59
C LEU A 243 24.74 -15.23 9.63
N ASP A 244 25.07 -15.80 8.46
CA ASP A 244 25.93 -16.99 8.38
C ASP A 244 27.41 -16.70 8.64
N MET A 245 27.81 -15.44 8.69
CA MET A 245 29.17 -15.03 9.04
C MET A 245 29.33 -14.72 10.54
N LEU A 246 28.21 -14.60 11.26
CA LEU A 246 28.21 -14.43 12.71
C LEU A 246 28.48 -15.76 13.39
N THR A 247 29.55 -15.82 14.17
CA THR A 247 29.92 -17.01 14.96
C THR A 247 29.23 -17.07 16.33
N ASN A 248 28.77 -15.92 16.83
CA ASN A 248 28.04 -15.84 18.09
C ASN A 248 26.53 -16.05 17.82
N GLU A 249 26.00 -17.18 18.27
CA GLU A 249 24.60 -17.58 18.07
C GLU A 249 23.59 -16.61 18.71
N GLU A 250 23.91 -16.02 19.87
CA GLU A 250 23.04 -15.03 20.53
C GLU A 250 22.90 -13.76 19.68
N LEU A 251 24.02 -13.26 19.16
CA LEU A 251 24.06 -12.12 18.24
C LEU A 251 23.35 -12.47 16.92
N LYS A 252 23.60 -13.66 16.36
CA LYS A 252 22.95 -14.13 15.13
C LYS A 252 21.42 -14.12 15.27
N ASN A 253 20.90 -14.78 16.31
CA ASN A 253 19.45 -14.85 16.58
C ASN A 253 18.85 -13.46 16.81
N SER A 254 19.53 -12.61 17.59
CA SER A 254 19.06 -11.25 17.86
C SER A 254 18.99 -10.39 16.58
N MET A 255 19.98 -10.53 15.70
CA MET A 255 20.00 -9.83 14.41
C MET A 255 18.92 -10.36 13.46
N GLU A 256 18.62 -11.65 13.49
CA GLU A 256 17.55 -12.25 12.69
C GLU A 256 16.16 -11.81 13.18
N GLU A 257 15.90 -11.92 14.48
CA GLU A 257 14.67 -11.44 15.13
C GLU A 257 14.43 -9.96 14.84
N PHE A 258 15.50 -9.17 14.89
CA PHE A 258 15.47 -7.75 14.54
C PHE A 258 14.96 -7.54 13.10
N SER A 259 15.58 -8.20 12.12
CA SER A 259 15.19 -8.08 10.71
C SER A 259 13.74 -8.52 10.48
N ASN A 260 13.34 -9.64 11.10
CA ASN A 260 11.97 -10.14 11.04
C ASN A 260 10.98 -9.10 11.59
N SER A 261 11.30 -8.50 12.74
CA SER A 261 10.45 -7.49 13.38
C SER A 261 10.31 -6.22 12.54
N MET A 262 11.40 -5.75 11.93
CA MET A 262 11.40 -4.60 11.01
C MET A 262 10.58 -4.87 9.76
N ASN A 263 10.66 -6.09 9.22
CA ASN A 263 9.90 -6.48 8.03
C ASN A 263 8.40 -6.63 8.33
N MET A 264 8.02 -7.09 9.53
CA MET A 264 6.62 -7.22 9.95
C MET A 264 6.02 -5.95 10.55
N ASN A 265 6.83 -4.93 10.86
CA ASN A 265 6.41 -3.70 11.54
C ASN A 265 5.77 -3.95 12.92
N TYR A 266 6.22 -4.97 13.63
CA TYR A 266 5.76 -5.29 14.98
C TYR A 266 6.52 -4.47 16.02
N ILE A 267 5.99 -3.29 16.33
CA ILE A 267 6.60 -2.30 17.22
C ILE A 267 7.00 -2.87 18.58
N GLY A 268 6.18 -3.76 19.17
CA GLY A 268 6.51 -4.42 20.44
C GLY A 268 7.83 -5.20 20.34
N ASN A 269 7.95 -6.06 19.35
CA ASN A 269 9.18 -6.83 19.08
C ASN A 269 10.36 -5.92 18.70
N ILE A 270 10.13 -4.84 17.95
CA ILE A 270 11.18 -3.87 17.62
C ILE A 270 11.74 -3.24 18.91
N LYS A 271 10.88 -2.84 19.85
CA LYS A 271 11.29 -2.30 21.17
C LYS A 271 12.13 -3.30 21.96
N GLU A 272 11.65 -4.54 22.08
CA GLU A 272 12.36 -5.61 22.77
C GLU A 272 13.75 -5.86 22.14
N ASN A 273 13.83 -5.85 20.81
CA ASN A 273 15.09 -6.07 20.10
C ASN A 273 16.07 -4.90 20.26
N ILE A 274 15.59 -3.66 20.36
CA ILE A 274 16.45 -2.51 20.69
C ILE A 274 17.09 -2.69 22.07
N GLU A 275 16.32 -3.13 23.07
CA GLU A 275 16.87 -3.41 24.40
C GLU A 275 17.88 -4.55 24.38
N LYS A 276 17.64 -5.60 23.58
CA LYS A 276 18.61 -6.69 23.37
C LYS A 276 19.89 -6.17 22.70
N ILE A 277 19.79 -5.39 21.64
CA ILE A 277 20.95 -4.79 20.94
C ILE A 277 21.78 -3.92 21.89
N ASN A 278 21.14 -3.12 22.75
CA ASN A 278 21.85 -2.33 23.77
C ASN A 278 22.62 -3.21 24.77
N LYS A 279 22.12 -4.41 25.09
CA LYS A 279 22.85 -5.39 25.94
C LYS A 279 24.00 -6.08 25.21
N ILE A 280 23.90 -6.18 23.88
CA ILE A 280 24.88 -6.80 22.98
C ILE A 280 26.12 -5.90 22.76
N GLU A 281 26.12 -4.63 23.18
CA GLU A 281 27.31 -3.75 23.11
C GLU A 281 28.58 -4.39 23.71
N LYS A 282 28.43 -5.21 24.76
CA LYS A 282 29.54 -5.98 25.35
C LYS A 282 30.05 -7.08 24.42
N ILE A 283 29.15 -7.75 23.71
CA ILE A 283 29.48 -8.79 22.71
C ILE A 283 30.15 -8.14 21.50
N ILE A 284 29.70 -6.97 21.06
CA ILE A 284 30.30 -6.21 19.95
C ILE A 284 31.80 -5.94 20.20
N LYS A 285 32.17 -5.60 21.45
CA LYS A 285 33.57 -5.36 21.84
C LYS A 285 34.45 -6.61 21.78
N THR A 286 33.84 -7.80 21.80
CA THR A 286 34.52 -9.10 21.68
C THR A 286 34.56 -9.65 20.26
N LEU A 287 33.96 -8.97 19.28
CA LEU A 287 34.02 -9.37 17.88
C LEU A 287 35.43 -9.21 17.33
N ASP A 288 35.79 -10.11 16.41
CA ASP A 288 37.05 -10.09 15.67
C ASP A 288 36.82 -9.93 14.16
N GLY A 289 37.90 -9.61 13.45
CA GLY A 289 37.88 -9.49 11.99
C GLY A 289 36.94 -8.39 11.48
N PRO A 290 36.33 -8.57 10.28
CA PRO A 290 35.47 -7.56 9.66
C PRO A 290 34.26 -7.14 10.50
N ALA A 291 33.70 -8.07 11.29
CA ALA A 291 32.52 -7.83 12.11
C ALA A 291 32.76 -6.69 13.12
N LYS A 292 33.96 -6.65 13.72
CA LYS A 292 34.37 -5.61 14.67
C LYS A 292 34.40 -4.20 14.06
N LEU A 293 34.69 -4.09 12.77
CA LEU A 293 34.79 -2.80 12.08
C LEU A 293 33.43 -2.33 11.56
N LEU A 294 32.59 -3.26 11.08
CA LEU A 294 31.40 -2.90 10.33
C LEU A 294 30.13 -2.87 11.18
N LEU A 295 30.00 -3.78 12.15
CA LEU A 295 28.78 -3.88 12.96
C LEU A 295 28.57 -2.75 13.97
N PRO A 296 29.59 -2.21 14.68
CA PRO A 296 29.37 -1.17 15.68
C PRO A 296 28.65 0.05 15.11
N ASP A 297 29.18 0.66 14.04
CA ASP A 297 28.60 1.85 13.41
C ASP A 297 27.16 1.64 12.95
N ILE A 298 26.85 0.42 12.50
CA ILE A 298 25.54 0.07 11.98
C ILE A 298 24.53 -0.07 13.12
N LEU A 299 24.93 -0.75 14.20
CA LEU A 299 24.10 -0.95 15.37
C LEU A 299 23.94 0.33 16.20
N GLU A 300 24.98 1.17 16.25
CA GLU A 300 24.95 2.48 16.92
C GLU A 300 23.97 3.42 16.21
N ARG A 301 24.05 3.57 14.88
CA ARG A 301 23.06 4.34 14.11
C ARG A 301 21.63 3.85 14.31
N PHE A 302 21.46 2.54 14.49
CA PHE A 302 20.14 1.97 14.81
C PHE A 302 19.69 2.35 16.22
N ALA A 303 20.55 2.17 17.23
CA ALA A 303 20.26 2.56 18.60
C ALA A 303 20.00 4.07 18.75
N GLU A 304 20.68 4.92 17.99
CA GLU A 304 20.43 6.38 18.00
C GLU A 304 19.02 6.74 17.49
N ASN A 305 18.54 6.04 16.45
CA ASN A 305 17.23 6.30 15.85
C ASN A 305 16.07 5.78 16.70
N PHE A 306 16.29 4.77 17.55
CA PHE A 306 15.20 4.07 18.24
C PHE A 306 15.37 3.84 19.75
N GLY A 307 16.56 4.04 20.30
CA GLY A 307 16.96 3.64 21.66
C GLY A 307 16.76 4.67 22.78
N LYS A 308 16.22 5.86 22.49
CA LYS A 308 15.84 6.83 23.53
C LYS A 308 14.45 6.49 24.09
N GLU A 309 14.22 6.71 25.39
CA GLU A 309 12.87 6.69 25.97
C GLU A 309 11.99 7.68 25.21
N GLN A 310 11.17 7.14 24.31
CA GLN A 310 10.32 7.92 23.42
C GLN A 310 8.92 7.34 23.46
N ASN A 311 7.93 8.22 23.28
CA ASN A 311 6.55 7.78 23.20
C ASN A 311 6.37 6.84 21.99
N THR A 312 5.41 5.92 22.05
CA THR A 312 5.14 4.99 20.94
C THR A 312 4.85 5.72 19.62
N PHE A 313 4.18 6.88 19.65
CA PHE A 313 3.93 7.68 18.44
C PHE A 313 5.20 8.35 17.87
N GLU A 314 6.20 8.68 18.69
CA GLU A 314 7.49 9.22 18.23
C GLU A 314 8.30 8.12 17.54
N MET A 315 8.35 6.93 18.17
CA MET A 315 8.97 5.76 17.57
C MET A 315 8.35 5.41 16.21
N LEU A 316 7.02 5.47 16.11
CA LEU A 316 6.29 5.29 14.85
C LEU A 316 6.68 6.32 13.78
N LEU A 317 6.87 7.59 14.15
CA LEU A 317 7.37 8.59 13.19
C LEU A 317 8.82 8.31 12.76
N ASN A 318 9.68 7.88 13.68
CA ASN A 318 11.05 7.47 13.33
C ASN A 318 11.05 6.25 12.39
N LEU A 319 10.17 5.27 12.63
CA LEU A 319 10.00 4.12 11.73
C LEU A 319 9.47 4.57 10.36
N ALA A 320 8.55 5.51 10.32
CA ALA A 320 8.04 6.03 9.05
C ALA A 320 9.14 6.71 8.22
N GLU A 321 10.00 7.49 8.87
CA GLU A 321 11.16 8.15 8.27
C GLU A 321 12.22 7.13 7.82
N TRP A 322 12.50 6.13 8.66
CA TRP A 322 13.38 5.02 8.32
C TRP A 322 12.91 4.31 7.05
N HIS A 323 11.65 3.87 7.01
CA HIS A 323 11.07 3.21 5.84
C HIS A 323 11.03 4.11 4.60
N TYR A 324 10.92 5.42 4.76
CA TYR A 324 10.96 6.37 3.65
C TYR A 324 12.36 6.39 3.02
N ASN A 325 13.40 6.51 3.84
CA ASN A 325 14.81 6.46 3.40
C ASN A 325 15.12 5.13 2.70
N GLN A 326 14.43 4.08 3.14
CA GLN A 326 14.49 2.73 2.60
C GLN A 326 13.64 2.50 1.33
N LYS A 327 12.95 3.52 0.82
CA LYS A 327 12.00 3.43 -0.31
C LYS A 327 10.82 2.47 -0.08
N ARG A 328 10.55 2.10 1.17
CA ARG A 328 9.40 1.27 1.61
C ARG A 328 8.20 2.16 1.95
N TYR A 329 7.73 2.94 0.98
CA TYR A 329 6.74 4.00 1.20
C TYR A 329 5.42 3.52 1.82
N SER A 330 4.96 2.32 1.47
CA SER A 330 3.78 1.69 2.08
C SER A 330 3.88 1.64 3.60
N MET A 331 5.04 1.25 4.13
CA MET A 331 5.31 1.18 5.57
C MET A 331 5.42 2.56 6.20
N SER A 332 5.90 3.56 5.47
CA SER A 332 5.85 4.96 5.93
C SER A 332 4.41 5.42 6.14
N PHE A 333 3.50 5.14 5.19
CA PHE A 333 2.08 5.49 5.33
C PHE A 333 1.42 4.78 6.51
N VAL A 334 1.69 3.48 6.68
CA VAL A 334 1.18 2.69 7.81
C VAL A 334 1.63 3.32 9.13
N ASN A 335 2.93 3.54 9.30
CA ASN A 335 3.47 4.06 10.55
C ASN A 335 3.00 5.49 10.85
N ILE A 336 2.82 6.36 9.86
CA ILE A 336 2.27 7.71 10.07
C ILE A 336 0.82 7.65 10.55
N VAL A 337 -0.03 6.82 9.93
CA VAL A 337 -1.44 6.68 10.33
C VAL A 337 -1.54 6.13 11.75
N GLU A 338 -0.75 5.10 12.08
CA GLU A 338 -0.74 4.53 13.43
C GLU A 338 -0.12 5.51 14.46
N ALA A 339 0.85 6.35 14.06
CA ALA A 339 1.41 7.40 14.94
C ALA A 339 0.32 8.39 15.35
N ILE A 340 -0.50 8.83 14.40
CA ILE A 340 -1.60 9.77 14.64
C ILE A 340 -2.66 9.14 15.55
N TYR A 341 -3.05 7.89 15.30
CA TYR A 341 -3.98 7.17 16.19
C TYR A 341 -3.42 7.01 17.60
N THR A 342 -2.15 6.65 17.74
CA THR A 342 -1.48 6.47 19.03
C THR A 342 -1.36 7.78 19.79
N PHE A 343 -1.05 8.87 19.09
CA PHE A 343 -1.02 10.21 19.65
C PHE A 343 -2.41 10.63 20.16
N ALA A 344 -3.44 10.51 19.34
CA ALA A 344 -4.82 10.80 19.74
C ALA A 344 -5.29 9.91 20.92
N GLY A 345 -4.86 8.64 20.95
CA GLY A 345 -5.14 7.70 22.02
C GLY A 345 -4.55 8.17 23.35
N LYS A 346 -3.31 8.65 23.33
CA LYS A 346 -2.68 9.25 24.52
C LYS A 346 -3.46 10.46 25.03
N ILE A 347 -3.87 11.38 24.14
CA ILE A 347 -4.63 12.58 24.54
C ILE A 347 -5.98 12.21 25.16
N LEU A 348 -6.69 11.23 24.59
CA LEU A 348 -8.01 10.82 25.05
C LEU A 348 -8.01 9.79 26.19
N GLY A 349 -6.84 9.28 26.59
CA GLY A 349 -6.73 8.17 27.55
C GLY A 349 -7.31 6.85 27.04
N ILE A 350 -7.24 6.60 25.72
CA ILE A 350 -7.70 5.35 25.09
C ILE A 350 -6.51 4.42 24.92
N GLU A 351 -6.46 3.34 25.70
CA GLU A 351 -5.40 2.33 25.61
C GLU A 351 -5.58 1.40 24.40
N ASP A 352 -6.79 0.87 24.18
CA ASP A 352 -7.10 0.00 23.03
C ASP A 352 -7.49 0.83 21.81
N ILE A 353 -6.48 1.20 21.01
CA ILE A 353 -6.63 1.99 19.79
C ILE A 353 -7.63 1.33 18.82
N ASN A 354 -7.63 -0.01 18.71
CA ASN A 354 -8.46 -0.72 17.76
C ASN A 354 -9.94 -0.63 18.10
N LYS A 355 -10.31 -0.78 19.38
CA LYS A 355 -11.69 -0.59 19.84
C LYS A 355 -12.09 0.89 19.89
N GLY A 356 -11.13 1.79 20.07
CA GLY A 356 -11.36 3.24 20.17
C GLY A 356 -11.39 4.01 18.85
N LYS A 357 -11.24 3.35 17.68
CA LYS A 357 -11.05 4.04 16.39
C LYS A 357 -12.09 5.10 16.07
N ASP A 358 -13.35 4.88 16.41
CA ASP A 358 -14.41 5.85 16.11
C ASP A 358 -14.23 7.15 16.91
N LYS A 359 -14.00 7.05 18.22
CA LYS A 359 -13.72 8.21 19.08
C LYS A 359 -12.43 8.92 18.70
N LEU A 360 -11.40 8.16 18.36
CA LEU A 360 -10.13 8.71 17.89
C LEU A 360 -10.33 9.52 16.60
N ARG A 361 -11.10 8.99 15.64
CA ARG A 361 -11.42 9.70 14.39
C ARG A 361 -12.28 10.94 14.63
N GLU A 362 -13.25 10.87 15.55
CA GLU A 362 -14.05 12.04 15.92
C GLU A 362 -13.17 13.16 16.47
N TRP A 363 -12.17 12.83 17.28
CA TRP A 363 -11.21 13.82 17.75
C TRP A 363 -10.29 14.29 16.60
N ILE A 364 -9.65 13.40 15.85
CA ILE A 364 -8.72 13.77 14.78
C ILE A 364 -9.40 14.67 13.73
N ASN A 365 -10.59 14.28 13.26
CA ASN A 365 -11.30 14.94 12.16
C ASN A 365 -12.36 15.95 12.61
N GLY A 366 -12.52 16.15 13.91
CA GLY A 366 -13.63 16.95 14.45
C GLY A 366 -13.54 18.43 14.19
N ILE A 367 -12.34 18.96 13.92
CA ILE A 367 -12.10 20.39 13.69
C ILE A 367 -11.65 20.61 12.25
N ASN A 368 -12.29 21.55 11.56
CA ASN A 368 -11.98 21.98 10.20
C ASN A 368 -12.20 23.51 10.07
N GLU A 369 -11.84 24.07 8.92
CA GLU A 369 -11.97 25.51 8.67
C GLU A 369 -13.41 26.03 8.79
N GLU A 370 -14.41 25.20 8.47
CA GLU A 370 -15.82 25.58 8.50
C GLU A 370 -16.37 25.67 9.93
N ASN A 371 -15.88 24.82 10.84
CA ASN A 371 -16.39 24.72 12.20
C ASN A 371 -15.44 25.25 13.28
N ARG A 372 -14.25 25.77 12.94
CA ARG A 372 -13.28 26.33 13.89
C ARG A 372 -13.88 27.33 14.88
N VAL A 373 -14.86 28.12 14.42
CA VAL A 373 -15.58 29.12 15.23
C VAL A 373 -16.45 28.53 16.34
N ASP A 374 -16.77 27.24 16.27
CA ASP A 374 -17.54 26.51 17.27
C ASP A 374 -16.65 26.02 18.44
N TYR A 375 -15.32 26.06 18.28
CA TYR A 375 -14.33 25.56 19.23
C TYR A 375 -13.61 26.67 20.01
N LYS A 376 -14.33 27.76 20.35
CA LYS A 376 -13.76 28.97 21.00
C LYS A 376 -13.04 28.74 22.34
N LYS A 377 -13.22 27.57 22.96
CA LYS A 377 -12.54 27.19 24.21
C LYS A 377 -11.10 26.72 23.99
N LEU A 378 -10.76 26.30 22.77
CA LEU A 378 -9.42 25.84 22.42
C LEU A 378 -8.56 27.04 22.02
N SER A 379 -7.24 26.90 22.19
CA SER A 379 -6.31 27.91 21.67
C SER A 379 -6.32 27.92 20.14
N GLU A 380 -6.06 29.08 19.54
CA GLU A 380 -5.98 29.20 18.07
C GLU A 380 -4.93 28.24 17.49
N LYS A 381 -3.80 28.09 18.20
CA LYS A 381 -2.73 27.18 17.81
C LYS A 381 -3.16 25.71 17.83
N GLU A 382 -3.98 25.31 18.81
CA GLU A 382 -4.54 23.97 18.89
C GLU A 382 -5.49 23.70 17.73
N ILE A 383 -6.36 24.66 17.41
CA ILE A 383 -7.29 24.56 16.29
C ILE A 383 -6.52 24.39 14.98
N GLU A 384 -5.52 25.25 14.72
CA GLU A 384 -4.67 25.16 13.52
C GLU A 384 -3.97 23.80 13.41
N ASN A 385 -3.36 23.33 14.51
CA ASN A 385 -2.67 22.04 14.54
C ASN A 385 -3.64 20.87 14.31
N ARG A 386 -4.85 20.90 14.89
CA ARG A 386 -5.88 19.87 14.70
C ARG A 386 -6.40 19.83 13.26
N ILE A 387 -6.58 20.99 12.62
CA ILE A 387 -6.96 21.07 11.21
C ILE A 387 -5.87 20.46 10.33
N GLU A 388 -4.60 20.78 10.58
CA GLU A 388 -3.48 20.23 9.82
C GLU A 388 -3.31 18.72 10.05
N LEU A 389 -3.45 18.26 11.30
CA LEU A 389 -3.43 16.85 11.67
C LEU A 389 -4.50 16.06 10.90
N SER A 390 -5.73 16.56 10.86
CA SER A 390 -6.86 15.98 10.11
C SER A 390 -6.55 15.84 8.62
N LYS A 391 -6.00 16.89 7.99
CA LYS A 391 -5.60 16.88 6.57
C LYS A 391 -4.55 15.80 6.29
N ILE A 392 -3.51 15.73 7.11
CA ILE A 392 -2.43 14.73 6.96
C ILE A 392 -3.00 13.32 7.15
N PHE A 393 -3.80 13.13 8.20
CA PHE A 393 -4.39 11.85 8.55
C PHE A 393 -5.28 11.28 7.44
N GLU A 394 -6.27 12.03 6.95
CA GLU A 394 -7.19 11.52 5.94
C GLU A 394 -6.47 11.22 4.61
N ASN A 395 -5.56 12.10 4.19
CA ASN A 395 -4.75 11.86 3.00
C ASN A 395 -3.96 10.54 3.11
N PHE A 396 -3.20 10.37 4.19
CA PHE A 396 -2.33 9.20 4.36
C PHE A 396 -3.12 7.92 4.64
N ARG A 397 -4.27 8.01 5.32
CA ARG A 397 -5.19 6.90 5.55
C ARG A 397 -5.80 6.40 4.24
N ILE A 398 -6.24 7.30 3.36
CA ILE A 398 -6.79 6.94 2.05
C ILE A 398 -5.72 6.24 1.22
N ILE A 399 -4.52 6.83 1.11
CA ILE A 399 -3.39 6.25 0.38
C ILE A 399 -3.04 4.86 0.92
N ARG A 400 -2.90 4.72 2.25
CA ARG A 400 -2.61 3.44 2.92
C ARG A 400 -3.64 2.37 2.60
N ASN A 401 -4.93 2.71 2.62
CA ASN A 401 -5.99 1.77 2.27
C ASN A 401 -5.95 1.38 0.79
N ASN A 402 -5.72 2.34 -0.11
CA ASN A 402 -5.64 2.08 -1.55
C ASN A 402 -4.47 1.16 -1.90
N ILE A 403 -3.29 1.39 -1.28
CA ILE A 403 -2.11 0.51 -1.43
C ILE A 403 -2.43 -0.90 -0.93
N SER A 404 -3.06 -1.01 0.25
CA SER A 404 -3.41 -2.30 0.86
C SER A 404 -4.42 -3.12 0.04
N HIS A 405 -5.22 -2.45 -0.79
CA HIS A 405 -6.22 -3.08 -1.67
C HIS A 405 -5.79 -3.16 -3.14
N THR A 406 -4.55 -2.75 -3.47
CA THR A 406 -3.96 -2.84 -4.83
C THR A 406 -4.90 -2.33 -5.93
N LEU A 407 -5.50 -1.15 -5.73
CA LEU A 407 -6.45 -0.58 -6.70
C LEU A 407 -5.72 -0.11 -7.98
N GLU A 408 -6.32 -0.33 -9.16
CA GLU A 408 -5.74 -0.02 -10.49
C GLU A 408 -5.61 1.50 -10.81
N ASN A 409 -6.00 2.39 -9.89
CA ASN A 409 -6.02 3.82 -10.15
C ASN A 409 -4.60 4.40 -10.27
N LYS A 410 -4.33 5.10 -11.38
CA LYS A 410 -3.10 5.86 -11.60
C LYS A 410 -3.07 7.09 -10.68
N ALA A 411 -2.33 7.01 -9.59
CA ALA A 411 -1.98 8.18 -8.78
C ALA A 411 -0.63 8.78 -9.23
N GLU A 412 -0.46 10.09 -9.09
CA GLU A 412 0.85 10.75 -9.24
C GLU A 412 1.77 10.35 -8.07
N MET A 413 2.42 9.19 -8.19
CA MET A 413 3.21 8.59 -7.11
C MET A 413 4.33 9.51 -6.60
N GLN A 414 4.97 10.27 -7.48
CA GLN A 414 6.07 11.17 -7.10
C GLN A 414 5.60 12.31 -6.19
N ASP A 415 4.45 12.93 -6.48
CA ASP A 415 3.88 13.98 -5.64
C ASP A 415 3.51 13.44 -4.26
N ILE A 416 2.89 12.26 -4.20
CA ILE A 416 2.54 11.58 -2.95
C ILE A 416 3.78 11.28 -2.10
N ILE A 417 4.82 10.70 -2.70
CA ILE A 417 6.07 10.34 -2.00
C ILE A 417 6.77 11.60 -1.47
N SER A 418 6.82 12.68 -2.27
CA SER A 418 7.50 13.93 -1.90
C SER A 418 6.93 14.59 -0.64
N LYS A 419 5.66 14.31 -0.30
CA LYS A 419 4.97 14.86 0.87
C LYS A 419 5.30 14.15 2.18
N ILE A 420 5.87 12.94 2.13
CA ILE A 420 6.15 12.13 3.33
C ILE A 420 7.07 12.86 4.32
N PRO A 421 8.29 13.31 3.95
CA PRO A 421 9.21 13.94 4.92
C PRO A 421 8.64 15.24 5.51
N LYS A 422 8.00 16.06 4.66
CA LYS A 422 7.37 17.31 5.08
C LYS A 422 6.26 17.05 6.11
N ASN A 423 5.44 16.03 5.91
CA ASN A 423 4.37 15.69 6.84
C ASN A 423 4.90 15.05 8.13
N ILE A 424 5.95 14.23 8.07
CA ILE A 424 6.62 13.71 9.27
C ILE A 424 7.11 14.88 10.14
N GLN A 425 7.79 15.88 9.55
CA GLN A 425 8.26 17.04 10.31
C GLN A 425 7.10 17.85 10.92
N LYS A 426 6.03 18.07 10.16
CA LYS A 426 4.83 18.73 10.69
C LYS A 426 4.21 17.97 11.85
N LEU A 427 4.12 16.64 11.77
CA LEU A 427 3.60 15.81 12.86
C LEU A 427 4.49 15.88 14.10
N ARG A 428 5.82 15.90 13.93
CA ARG A 428 6.77 16.12 15.04
C ARG A 428 6.49 17.44 15.76
N GLU A 429 6.21 18.53 15.04
CA GLU A 429 5.86 19.80 15.66
C GLU A 429 4.46 19.78 16.32
N ILE A 430 3.48 19.14 15.67
CA ILE A 430 2.11 18.99 16.21
C ILE A 430 2.15 18.19 17.52
N PHE A 431 2.94 17.13 17.60
CA PHE A 431 2.98 16.22 18.76
C PHE A 431 3.70 16.78 19.99
N LYS A 432 4.50 17.86 19.86
CA LYS A 432 5.18 18.52 20.99
C LYS A 432 4.24 19.31 21.91
N MET A 433 3.05 19.67 21.43
CA MET A 433 2.10 20.49 22.17
C MET A 433 1.16 19.63 23.02
N GLU A 434 0.67 20.17 24.13
CA GLU A 434 -0.43 19.57 24.89
C GLU A 434 -1.79 19.93 24.25
N TYR A 435 -2.74 19.00 24.27
CA TYR A 435 -4.07 19.17 23.66
C TYR A 435 -5.17 18.90 24.68
N SER A 436 -6.34 19.50 24.44
CA SER A 436 -7.54 19.17 25.19
C SER A 436 -8.02 17.75 24.89
N ASN A 437 -8.43 17.05 25.94
CA ASN A 437 -9.04 15.71 25.86
C ASN A 437 -10.55 15.75 25.54
N GLU A 438 -11.14 16.93 25.36
CA GLU A 438 -12.58 17.06 25.07
C GLU A 438 -12.91 16.70 23.61
N ILE A 439 -13.80 15.72 23.42
CA ILE A 439 -14.50 15.51 22.14
C ILE A 439 -15.73 16.42 22.14
N LEU A 440 -15.56 17.65 21.66
CA LEU A 440 -16.70 18.56 21.46
C LEU A 440 -17.50 18.09 20.25
N GLN A 441 -18.69 17.53 20.49
CA GLN A 441 -19.59 17.04 19.45
C GLN A 441 -19.98 18.17 18.50
N SER A 442 -19.42 18.19 17.29
CA SER A 442 -20.05 18.91 16.20
C SER A 442 -21.24 18.08 15.71
N LYS A 443 -22.44 18.67 15.67
CA LYS A 443 -23.61 18.06 14.99
C LYS A 443 -23.38 17.83 13.47
N ASN A 444 -22.20 18.17 12.94
CA ASN A 444 -21.81 18.16 11.52
C ASN A 444 -20.92 16.97 11.11
N LEU A 445 -20.31 16.21 12.02
CA LEU A 445 -19.39 15.10 11.66
C LEU A 445 -20.08 13.94 10.90
N GLN A 446 -21.32 13.61 11.27
CA GLN A 446 -22.11 12.59 10.56
C GLN A 446 -22.49 13.01 9.14
N SER A 447 -22.74 14.31 8.90
CA SER A 447 -23.07 14.80 7.56
C SER A 447 -21.83 14.86 6.67
N GLN A 448 -20.67 15.24 7.21
CA GLN A 448 -19.43 15.39 6.45
C GLN A 448 -18.86 14.04 5.97
N SER A 449 -18.85 13.02 6.84
CA SER A 449 -18.50 11.64 6.44
C SER A 449 -19.44 11.08 5.36
N THR A 450 -20.72 11.45 5.40
CA THR A 450 -21.71 11.05 4.39
C THR A 450 -21.42 11.68 3.02
N TYR A 451 -21.07 12.98 2.96
CA TYR A 451 -20.76 13.63 1.69
C TYR A 451 -19.43 13.17 1.08
N THR A 452 -18.40 12.95 1.89
CA THR A 452 -17.14 12.36 1.42
C THR A 452 -17.34 10.93 0.90
N TYR A 453 -18.22 10.14 1.52
CA TYR A 453 -18.60 8.82 1.00
C TYR A 453 -19.32 8.91 -0.35
N LEU A 454 -20.22 9.89 -0.53
CA LEU A 454 -20.94 10.10 -1.78
C LEU A 454 -20.02 10.59 -2.92
N GLU A 455 -19.01 11.40 -2.62
CA GLU A 455 -17.98 11.82 -3.57
C GLU A 455 -17.15 10.62 -4.04
N LYS A 456 -16.75 9.73 -3.12
CA LYS A 456 -16.06 8.48 -3.46
C LYS A 456 -16.92 7.56 -4.34
N LEU A 457 -18.22 7.42 -4.05
CA LEU A 457 -19.12 6.65 -4.91
C LEU A 457 -19.25 7.27 -6.31
N ALA A 458 -19.08 8.59 -6.46
CA ALA A 458 -19.10 9.25 -7.76
C ALA A 458 -17.83 8.94 -8.57
N GLU A 459 -16.67 8.94 -7.93
CA GLU A 459 -15.39 8.50 -8.51
C GLU A 459 -15.44 7.01 -8.94
N GLU A 460 -16.13 6.17 -8.17
CA GLU A 460 -16.37 4.75 -8.50
C GLU A 460 -17.47 4.53 -9.57
N GLY A 461 -18.07 5.59 -10.11
CA GLY A 461 -19.13 5.51 -11.12
C GLY A 461 -20.47 4.96 -10.63
N LYS A 462 -20.69 4.83 -9.32
CA LYS A 462 -21.88 4.24 -8.70
C LYS A 462 -23.07 5.21 -8.62
N PHE A 463 -23.42 5.85 -9.73
CA PHE A 463 -24.39 6.94 -9.78
C PHE A 463 -25.81 6.56 -9.34
N ILE A 464 -26.29 5.35 -9.68
CA ILE A 464 -27.61 4.87 -9.27
C ILE A 464 -27.70 4.75 -7.73
N GLU A 465 -26.62 4.29 -7.09
CA GLU A 465 -26.53 4.16 -5.64
C GLU A 465 -26.55 5.54 -4.97
N ILE A 466 -25.79 6.49 -5.50
CA ILE A 466 -25.82 7.90 -5.07
C ILE A 466 -27.25 8.46 -5.17
N GLY A 467 -27.92 8.26 -6.30
CA GLY A 467 -29.31 8.67 -6.49
C GLY A 467 -30.25 8.07 -5.44
N ARG A 468 -30.07 6.80 -5.07
CA ARG A 468 -30.85 6.13 -4.01
C ARG A 468 -30.60 6.74 -2.63
N ILE A 469 -29.33 6.89 -2.25
CA ILE A 469 -28.94 7.41 -0.94
C ILE A 469 -29.43 8.85 -0.79
N ILE A 470 -29.15 9.71 -1.77
CA ILE A 470 -29.50 11.12 -1.71
C ILE A 470 -31.00 11.35 -1.77
N SER A 471 -31.73 10.68 -2.67
CA SER A 471 -33.19 10.87 -2.74
C SER A 471 -33.88 10.49 -1.44
N ASN A 472 -33.47 9.38 -0.81
CA ASN A 472 -33.99 8.99 0.50
C ASN A 472 -33.55 9.96 1.61
N GLY A 473 -32.29 10.42 1.58
CA GLY A 473 -31.74 11.38 2.54
C GLY A 473 -32.47 12.72 2.53
N ILE A 474 -32.84 13.24 1.35
CA ILE A 474 -33.65 14.47 1.23
C ILE A 474 -35.03 14.28 1.86
N TYR A 475 -35.69 13.14 1.62
CA TYR A 475 -36.98 12.85 2.27
C TYR A 475 -36.85 12.73 3.79
N ASP A 476 -35.81 12.06 4.28
CA ASP A 476 -35.59 11.88 5.71
C ASP A 476 -35.28 13.21 6.41
N PHE A 477 -34.49 14.07 5.77
CA PHE A 477 -34.29 15.45 6.20
C PHE A 477 -35.62 16.20 6.29
N LEU A 478 -36.42 16.19 5.22
CA LEU A 478 -37.70 16.92 5.19
C LEU A 478 -38.72 16.35 6.19
N PHE A 479 -38.78 15.03 6.39
CA PHE A 479 -39.63 14.42 7.42
C PHE A 479 -39.29 14.93 8.82
N LYS A 480 -37.99 15.02 9.12
CA LYS A 480 -37.51 15.52 10.39
C LYS A 480 -37.82 17.01 10.57
N GLU A 481 -37.43 17.84 9.61
CA GLU A 481 -37.52 19.30 9.74
C GLU A 481 -38.97 19.81 9.64
N LEU A 482 -39.85 19.13 8.89
CA LEU A 482 -41.29 19.45 8.81
C LEU A 482 -42.13 18.76 9.89
N ASN A 483 -41.48 17.99 10.77
CA ASN A 483 -42.07 17.20 11.85
C ASN A 483 -43.15 16.20 11.37
N VAL A 484 -42.95 15.57 10.21
CA VAL A 484 -43.91 14.63 9.61
C VAL A 484 -43.44 13.19 9.79
N GLN A 485 -44.33 12.29 10.24
CA GLN A 485 -44.02 10.87 10.37
C GLN A 485 -43.65 10.24 9.02
N LYS A 486 -42.59 9.42 8.98
CA LYS A 486 -42.16 8.70 7.77
C LYS A 486 -43.18 7.64 7.37
N SER A 487 -43.93 7.88 6.30
CA SER A 487 -44.87 6.92 5.68
C SER A 487 -44.96 7.12 4.17
N GLY A 488 -45.48 6.13 3.43
CA GLY A 488 -45.69 6.24 1.99
C GLY A 488 -46.64 7.38 1.61
N GLU A 489 -47.72 7.56 2.37
CA GLU A 489 -48.70 8.64 2.20
C GLU A 489 -48.07 10.02 2.45
N ASN A 490 -47.27 10.15 3.52
CA ASN A 490 -46.65 11.42 3.89
C ASN A 490 -45.53 11.83 2.93
N LYS A 491 -44.97 10.92 2.12
CA LYS A 491 -44.05 11.29 1.03
C LYS A 491 -44.73 12.19 0.00
N ASN A 492 -46.00 11.97 -0.30
CA ASN A 492 -46.77 12.81 -1.23
C ASN A 492 -47.03 14.19 -0.64
N ILE A 493 -47.31 14.28 0.67
CA ILE A 493 -47.50 15.55 1.38
C ILE A 493 -46.21 16.38 1.32
N VAL A 494 -45.07 15.78 1.68
CA VAL A 494 -43.76 16.45 1.64
C VAL A 494 -43.38 16.85 0.22
N LYS A 495 -43.66 16.00 -0.77
CA LYS A 495 -43.41 16.30 -2.19
C LYS A 495 -44.27 17.47 -2.69
N ASN A 496 -45.56 17.47 -2.38
CA ASN A 496 -46.49 18.53 -2.78
C ASN A 496 -46.12 19.85 -2.09
N TRP A 497 -45.71 19.81 -0.83
CA TRP A 497 -45.17 20.97 -0.12
C TRP A 497 -43.94 21.52 -0.86
N LEU A 498 -42.98 20.66 -1.19
CA LEU A 498 -41.73 21.05 -1.86
C LEU A 498 -41.98 21.65 -3.25
N ASP A 499 -42.99 21.17 -3.98
CA ASP A 499 -43.40 21.65 -5.32
C ASP A 499 -44.28 22.92 -5.28
N ASN A 500 -44.90 23.25 -4.13
CA ASN A 500 -45.86 24.36 -4.06
C ASN A 500 -45.18 25.74 -4.16
N LYS A 501 -45.24 26.33 -5.37
CA LYS A 501 -44.70 27.67 -5.69
C LYS A 501 -45.50 28.84 -5.10
N LYS A 502 -46.70 28.62 -4.58
CA LYS A 502 -47.57 29.67 -4.02
C LYS A 502 -47.48 29.79 -2.49
N GLU A 503 -46.72 28.90 -1.86
CA GLU A 503 -46.57 28.88 -0.41
C GLU A 503 -45.62 29.98 0.08
N ASN A 504 -46.01 30.67 1.15
CA ASN A 504 -45.24 31.79 1.70
C ASN A 504 -44.12 31.25 2.61
N PHE A 505 -42.96 30.94 2.01
CA PHE A 505 -41.79 30.45 2.71
C PHE A 505 -40.62 31.42 2.56
N GLU A 506 -40.02 31.83 3.69
CA GLU A 506 -38.96 32.84 3.74
C GLU A 506 -37.77 32.52 2.82
N GLN A 507 -37.45 31.23 2.60
CA GLN A 507 -36.35 30.78 1.77
C GLN A 507 -36.81 30.09 0.47
N LYS A 508 -37.79 30.70 -0.22
CA LYS A 508 -38.40 30.17 -1.45
C LYS A 508 -37.39 29.73 -2.52
N SER A 509 -36.36 30.53 -2.78
CA SER A 509 -35.32 30.21 -3.78
C SER A 509 -34.56 28.92 -3.45
N LYS A 510 -34.19 28.69 -2.19
CA LYS A 510 -33.50 27.46 -1.77
C LYS A 510 -34.43 26.25 -1.74
N LYS A 511 -35.71 26.45 -1.42
CA LYS A 511 -36.76 25.41 -1.51
C LYS A 511 -36.90 24.92 -2.95
N GLU A 512 -36.95 25.84 -3.92
CA GLU A 512 -36.99 25.52 -5.34
C GLU A 512 -35.73 24.78 -5.81
N GLN A 513 -34.54 25.22 -5.38
CA GLN A 513 -33.29 24.51 -5.70
C GLN A 513 -33.25 23.09 -5.10
N LEU A 514 -33.74 22.91 -3.87
CA LEU A 514 -33.83 21.60 -3.23
C LEU A 514 -34.80 20.68 -3.98
N TYR A 515 -35.93 21.22 -4.47
CA TYR A 515 -36.87 20.49 -5.32
C TYR A 515 -36.23 19.99 -6.62
N GLU A 516 -35.52 20.86 -7.33
CA GLU A 516 -34.83 20.50 -8.58
C GLU A 516 -33.76 19.44 -8.35
N LEU A 517 -33.00 19.53 -7.25
CA LEU A 517 -32.03 18.50 -6.87
C LEU A 517 -32.72 17.18 -6.53
N MET A 518 -33.83 17.21 -5.78
CA MET A 518 -34.60 16.00 -5.47
C MET A 518 -35.09 15.30 -6.74
N LYS A 519 -35.64 16.06 -7.71
CA LYS A 519 -36.07 15.53 -9.01
C LYS A 519 -34.90 14.93 -9.78
N PHE A 520 -33.79 15.63 -9.83
CA PHE A 520 -32.56 15.18 -10.47
C PHE A 520 -32.05 13.85 -9.92
N PHE A 521 -31.92 13.72 -8.59
CA PHE A 521 -31.44 12.46 -7.98
C PHE A 521 -32.46 11.32 -8.10
N LEU A 522 -33.77 11.63 -8.19
CA LEU A 522 -34.81 10.65 -8.53
C LEU A 522 -34.70 10.15 -9.97
N GLU A 523 -34.32 11.01 -10.93
CA GLU A 523 -34.06 10.62 -12.33
C GLU A 523 -32.85 9.69 -12.41
N ILE A 524 -31.74 10.02 -11.72
CA ILE A 524 -30.54 9.18 -11.62
C ILE A 524 -30.86 7.83 -10.99
N LYS A 525 -31.57 7.82 -9.86
CA LYS A 525 -32.02 6.59 -9.17
C LYS A 525 -32.79 5.63 -10.08
N ASN A 526 -33.61 6.19 -10.98
CA ASN A 526 -34.45 5.42 -11.90
C ASN A 526 -33.77 5.16 -13.25
N ASN A 527 -32.48 5.45 -13.38
CA ASN A 527 -31.69 5.30 -14.60
C ASN A 527 -32.29 6.04 -15.81
N LYS A 528 -32.86 7.23 -15.59
CA LYS A 528 -33.53 8.04 -16.63
C LYS A 528 -32.66 9.16 -17.20
N ARG A 529 -31.42 9.30 -16.74
CA ARG A 529 -30.54 10.43 -17.12
C ARG A 529 -29.08 10.01 -17.03
N ASN A 530 -28.31 10.29 -18.08
CA ASN A 530 -26.86 10.12 -18.10
C ASN A 530 -26.17 11.33 -17.47
N ILE A 531 -25.04 11.09 -16.80
CA ILE A 531 -24.30 12.11 -16.06
C ILE A 531 -22.81 11.77 -15.98
N THR A 532 -21.97 12.80 -15.94
CA THR A 532 -20.53 12.68 -15.68
C THR A 532 -20.19 12.79 -14.19
N GLU A 533 -19.05 12.25 -13.78
CA GLU A 533 -18.51 12.38 -12.42
C GLU A 533 -18.49 13.83 -11.93
N ASN A 534 -17.91 14.74 -12.74
CA ASN A 534 -17.80 16.16 -12.42
C ASN A 534 -19.17 16.84 -12.20
N GLU A 535 -20.18 16.46 -12.98
CA GLU A 535 -21.54 16.97 -12.79
C GLU A 535 -22.19 16.39 -11.54
N MET A 536 -21.95 15.12 -11.24
CA MET A 536 -22.43 14.46 -10.02
C MET A 536 -21.87 15.14 -8.77
N ILE A 537 -20.55 15.34 -8.72
CA ILE A 537 -19.86 16.01 -7.61
C ILE A 537 -20.42 17.42 -7.43
N LYS A 538 -20.55 18.21 -8.51
CA LYS A 538 -21.16 19.56 -8.44
C LYS A 538 -22.56 19.55 -7.82
N LYS A 539 -23.37 18.53 -8.13
CA LYS A 539 -24.74 18.40 -7.60
C LYS A 539 -24.76 17.96 -6.14
N ILE A 540 -23.85 17.07 -5.73
CA ILE A 540 -23.63 16.69 -4.33
C ILE A 540 -23.20 17.92 -3.52
N THR A 541 -22.23 18.70 -4.02
CA THR A 541 -21.77 19.93 -3.37
C THR A 541 -22.88 20.98 -3.27
N HIS A 542 -23.71 21.13 -4.32
CA HIS A 542 -24.86 22.04 -4.29
C HIS A 542 -25.84 21.62 -3.20
N LEU A 543 -26.21 20.34 -3.15
CA LEU A 543 -27.10 19.83 -2.11
C LEU A 543 -26.54 20.08 -0.71
N ARG A 544 -25.25 19.81 -0.49
CA ARG A 544 -24.55 20.07 0.77
C ARG A 544 -24.69 21.54 1.17
N LYS A 545 -24.43 22.48 0.25
CA LYS A 545 -24.56 23.93 0.51
C LYS A 545 -25.97 24.34 0.93
N ILE A 546 -27.00 23.72 0.36
CA ILE A 546 -28.40 24.01 0.74
C ILE A 546 -28.70 23.46 2.13
N LEU A 547 -28.43 22.17 2.36
CA LEU A 547 -28.81 21.48 3.59
C LEU A 547 -28.00 21.94 4.81
N MET A 548 -26.79 22.47 4.61
CA MET A 548 -25.96 23.05 5.69
C MET A 548 -26.23 24.55 5.93
N ASN A 549 -27.10 25.18 5.14
CA ASN A 549 -27.37 26.60 5.31
C ASN A 549 -28.22 26.84 6.57
N LYS A 550 -27.62 27.40 7.63
CA LYS A 550 -28.29 27.64 8.92
C LYS A 550 -29.62 28.40 8.77
N VAL A 551 -29.64 29.50 7.99
CA VAL A 551 -30.86 30.29 7.75
C VAL A 551 -31.96 29.47 7.07
N PHE A 552 -31.59 28.60 6.12
CA PHE A 552 -32.52 27.68 5.47
C PHE A 552 -33.09 26.67 6.45
N VAL A 553 -32.25 25.98 7.22
CA VAL A 553 -32.69 24.98 8.20
C VAL A 553 -33.56 25.64 9.28
N GLU A 554 -33.20 26.83 9.75
CA GLU A 554 -33.98 27.54 10.77
C GLU A 554 -35.35 28.00 10.27
N SER A 555 -35.49 28.30 8.97
CA SER A 555 -36.79 28.66 8.40
C SER A 555 -37.83 27.53 8.47
N PHE A 556 -37.41 26.28 8.69
CA PHE A 556 -38.33 25.16 8.94
C PHE A 556 -38.91 25.14 10.36
N LYS A 557 -38.29 25.79 11.36
CA LYS A 557 -38.73 25.76 12.77
C LYS A 557 -40.18 26.24 12.97
N ASN A 558 -40.65 27.13 12.09
CA ASN A 558 -41.99 27.69 12.13
C ASN A 558 -43.00 26.96 11.21
N ILE A 559 -42.56 25.89 10.54
CA ILE A 559 -43.40 25.08 9.63
C ILE A 559 -43.73 23.78 10.32
N ASN A 560 -45.00 23.60 10.63
CA ASN A 560 -45.51 22.34 11.13
C ASN A 560 -46.56 21.79 10.17
N LEU A 561 -46.15 20.90 9.27
CA LEU A 561 -47.09 20.15 8.41
C LEU A 561 -47.84 19.07 9.20
N SER A 562 -47.39 18.76 10.42
CA SER A 562 -48.08 17.84 11.34
C SER A 562 -49.10 18.55 12.23
N ASN A 563 -50.03 19.30 11.63
CA ASN A 563 -51.28 19.62 12.34
C ASN A 563 -52.21 18.39 12.35
N LYS A 564 -51.83 17.36 13.12
CA LYS A 564 -52.76 16.29 13.55
C LYS A 564 -53.69 16.76 14.67
N GLU A 565 -53.49 17.95 15.25
CA GLU A 565 -54.25 18.43 16.42
C GLU A 565 -55.19 19.62 16.15
N ASN A 566 -55.25 20.14 14.92
CA ASN A 566 -56.06 21.33 14.59
C ASN A 566 -56.88 21.19 13.29
N ARG A 567 -57.30 19.96 12.93
CA ARG A 567 -58.01 19.71 11.67
C ARG A 567 -59.43 20.30 11.69
N LYS A 568 -59.79 20.96 10.59
CA LYS A 568 -61.16 21.38 10.29
C LYS A 568 -61.85 20.34 9.41
N VAL A 569 -63.15 20.19 9.56
CA VAL A 569 -63.97 19.44 8.59
C VAL A 569 -65.00 20.36 7.95
N LEU A 570 -65.10 20.30 6.63
CA LEU A 570 -66.19 20.91 5.88
C LEU A 570 -67.15 19.82 5.41
N ILE A 571 -68.43 20.01 5.70
CA ILE A 571 -69.47 18.99 5.47
C ILE A 571 -70.35 19.38 4.28
N PHE A 572 -70.22 18.63 3.19
CA PHE A 572 -71.11 18.56 2.02
C PHE A 572 -72.00 17.30 2.14
N LYS A 573 -72.88 17.29 3.16
CA LYS A 573 -73.84 16.20 3.44
C LYS A 573 -75.07 16.80 4.13
N ASP A 574 -76.25 16.30 3.76
CA ASP A 574 -77.57 16.85 4.17
C ASP A 574 -77.78 16.91 5.68
N VAL A 575 -77.55 15.81 6.36
CA VAL A 575 -77.73 15.70 7.81
C VAL A 575 -76.58 14.88 8.39
N VAL A 576 -75.92 15.46 9.40
CA VAL A 576 -74.93 14.77 10.23
C VAL A 576 -75.44 14.78 11.66
N ASN A 577 -75.74 13.59 12.19
CA ASN A 577 -76.26 13.42 13.55
C ASN A 577 -75.12 13.53 14.60
N GLU A 578 -75.48 13.66 15.88
CA GLU A 578 -74.49 13.85 16.96
C GLU A 578 -73.52 12.67 17.12
N ASN A 579 -73.96 11.44 16.83
CA ASN A 579 -73.08 10.27 16.89
C ASN A 579 -72.05 10.27 15.75
N GLU A 580 -72.46 10.65 14.54
CA GLU A 580 -71.58 10.85 13.39
C GLU A 580 -70.55 11.95 13.66
N LYS A 581 -70.96 13.06 14.29
CA LYS A 581 -70.03 14.13 14.70
C LYS A 581 -69.00 13.62 15.71
N LYS A 582 -69.43 12.89 16.74
CA LYS A 582 -68.53 12.29 17.74
C LYS A 582 -67.53 11.32 17.11
N GLU A 583 -67.99 10.51 16.16
CA GLU A 583 -67.12 9.56 15.44
C GLU A 583 -66.11 10.27 14.54
N LEU A 584 -66.52 11.33 13.83
CA LEU A 584 -65.62 12.20 13.06
C LEU A 584 -64.56 12.83 13.96
N ILE A 585 -64.98 13.47 15.06
CA ILE A 585 -64.08 14.12 16.03
C ILE A 585 -63.09 13.10 16.59
N LYS A 586 -63.56 11.92 16.99
CA LYS A 586 -62.71 10.88 17.59
C LYS A 586 -61.75 10.25 16.58
N LYS A 587 -62.24 9.85 15.41
CA LYS A 587 -61.44 9.10 14.41
C LYS A 587 -60.41 10.00 13.73
N PHE A 588 -60.76 11.25 13.48
CA PHE A 588 -59.92 12.17 12.70
C PHE A 588 -59.37 13.36 13.49
N LYS A 589 -59.59 13.41 14.81
CA LYS A 589 -59.08 14.45 15.72
C LYS A 589 -59.46 15.88 15.27
N ILE A 590 -60.74 16.07 14.95
CA ILE A 590 -61.28 17.36 14.45
C ILE A 590 -61.61 18.30 15.60
N LYS A 591 -61.24 19.59 15.48
CA LYS A 591 -61.54 20.62 16.49
C LYS A 591 -62.64 21.61 16.06
N ARG A 592 -62.82 21.81 14.74
CA ARG A 592 -63.84 22.72 14.20
C ARG A 592 -64.61 22.07 13.05
N ILE A 593 -65.93 22.09 13.15
CA ILE A 593 -66.84 21.60 12.13
C ILE A 593 -67.48 22.82 11.45
N SER A 594 -67.28 22.94 10.14
CA SER A 594 -67.95 23.94 9.31
C SER A 594 -69.01 23.25 8.46
N LYS A 595 -70.21 23.84 8.42
CA LYS A 595 -71.30 23.41 7.53
C LYS A 595 -71.47 24.44 6.42
N LEU A 596 -72.03 23.99 5.31
CA LEU A 596 -72.46 24.89 4.24
C LEU A 596 -73.54 25.85 4.74
N SER A 597 -73.62 27.04 4.15
CA SER A 597 -74.78 27.90 4.33
C SER A 597 -76.03 27.22 3.77
N ALA A 598 -77.21 27.55 4.28
CA ALA A 598 -78.47 26.93 3.88
C ALA A 598 -78.71 27.00 2.36
N GLU A 599 -78.31 28.11 1.72
CA GLU A 599 -78.39 28.31 0.27
C GLU A 599 -77.48 27.33 -0.50
N VAL A 600 -76.21 27.21 -0.10
CA VAL A 600 -75.23 26.34 -0.77
C VAL A 600 -75.54 24.86 -0.55
N ALA A 601 -76.08 24.49 0.62
CA ALA A 601 -76.53 23.13 0.90
C ALA A 601 -77.71 22.73 0.01
N LYS A 602 -78.66 23.66 -0.23
CA LYS A 602 -79.81 23.42 -1.11
C LYS A 602 -79.38 23.30 -2.58
N ASP A 603 -78.38 24.09 -3.00
CA ASP A 603 -77.77 23.98 -4.32
C ASP A 603 -77.04 22.63 -4.49
N TRP A 604 -76.35 22.15 -3.46
CA TRP A 604 -75.67 20.85 -3.45
C TRP A 604 -76.64 19.65 -3.54
N GLN A 605 -77.82 19.76 -2.92
CA GLN A 605 -78.85 18.72 -2.95
C GLN A 605 -79.56 18.59 -4.30
N ASN A 606 -79.74 19.70 -5.03
CA ASN A 606 -80.52 19.74 -6.27
C ASN A 606 -79.68 19.54 -7.55
N LEU A 607 -78.52 18.88 -7.46
CA LEU A 607 -77.56 18.75 -8.55
C LEU A 607 -77.94 17.74 -9.64
N GLU A 608 -78.88 16.84 -9.38
CA GLU A 608 -79.29 15.80 -10.34
C GLU A 608 -79.86 16.40 -11.64
N ASN A 609 -80.55 17.55 -11.56
CA ASN A 609 -81.19 18.25 -12.69
C ASN A 609 -80.60 19.63 -13.03
N ASP A 610 -79.38 19.93 -12.57
CA ASP A 610 -78.76 21.24 -12.77
C ASP A 610 -78.31 21.48 -14.23
N SER A 611 -78.83 22.53 -14.88
CA SER A 611 -78.42 22.94 -16.23
C SER A 611 -77.09 23.73 -16.26
N LYS A 612 -76.50 24.05 -15.09
CA LYS A 612 -75.27 24.84 -14.92
C LYS A 612 -74.18 24.11 -14.12
N LYS A 613 -74.08 22.78 -14.27
CA LYS A 613 -73.15 21.90 -13.51
C LYS A 613 -71.71 22.41 -13.42
N GLU A 614 -71.11 22.87 -14.51
CA GLU A 614 -69.70 23.32 -14.50
C GLU A 614 -69.48 24.61 -13.69
N LYS A 615 -70.44 25.54 -13.75
CA LYS A 615 -70.40 26.78 -12.98
C LYS A 615 -70.51 26.49 -11.48
N ASN A 616 -71.38 25.55 -11.10
CA ASN A 616 -71.56 25.15 -9.71
C ASN A 616 -70.36 24.35 -9.17
N ILE A 617 -69.75 23.45 -9.97
CA ILE A 617 -68.49 22.78 -9.58
C ILE A 617 -67.41 23.82 -9.26
N LYS A 618 -67.23 24.84 -10.11
CA LYS A 618 -66.24 25.89 -9.86
C LYS A 618 -66.54 26.66 -8.57
N ARG A 619 -67.81 27.03 -8.34
CA ARG A 619 -68.27 27.69 -7.11
C ARG A 619 -68.01 26.82 -5.87
N PHE A 620 -68.28 25.52 -5.90
CA PHE A 620 -68.01 24.63 -4.77
C PHE A 620 -66.52 24.49 -4.48
N LYS A 621 -65.68 24.41 -5.52
CA LYS A 621 -64.22 24.42 -5.36
C LYS A 621 -63.74 25.70 -4.66
N GLU A 622 -64.22 26.86 -5.08
CA GLU A 622 -63.90 28.15 -4.44
C GLU A 622 -64.36 28.21 -2.97
N ILE A 623 -65.53 27.64 -2.65
CA ILE A 623 -66.03 27.55 -1.28
C ILE A 623 -65.13 26.63 -0.44
N ILE A 624 -64.71 25.49 -0.99
CA ILE A 624 -63.80 24.56 -0.32
C ILE A 624 -62.46 25.24 -0.05
N GLU A 625 -61.85 25.89 -1.04
CA GLU A 625 -60.57 26.60 -0.90
C GLU A 625 -60.61 27.72 0.15
N LYS A 626 -61.76 28.40 0.32
CA LYS A 626 -61.93 29.45 1.33
C LYS A 626 -62.07 28.91 2.76
N ASN A 627 -62.47 27.64 2.93
CA ASN A 627 -62.88 27.11 4.23
C ASN A 627 -61.92 26.09 4.83
N ILE A 628 -61.24 25.29 4.00
CA ILE A 628 -60.33 24.22 4.43
C ILE A 628 -59.04 24.23 3.59
N VAL A 629 -57.95 23.78 4.19
CA VAL A 629 -56.62 23.76 3.57
C VAL A 629 -56.06 22.34 3.45
N SER A 630 -54.88 22.18 2.85
CA SER A 630 -54.19 20.87 2.77
C SER A 630 -54.05 20.24 4.16
N GLY A 631 -54.44 18.96 4.29
CA GLY A 631 -54.49 18.21 5.55
C GLY A 631 -55.81 18.30 6.34
N ASP A 632 -56.73 19.20 5.98
CA ASP A 632 -58.10 19.24 6.50
C ASP A 632 -59.02 18.23 5.79
N ILE A 633 -60.24 18.06 6.32
CA ILE A 633 -61.15 16.98 5.90
C ILE A 633 -62.35 17.56 5.16
N LEU A 634 -62.67 16.94 4.03
CA LEU A 634 -63.88 17.18 3.26
C LEU A 634 -64.80 15.95 3.38
N LEU A 635 -65.88 16.07 4.14
CA LEU A 635 -66.94 15.05 4.16
C LEU A 635 -67.92 15.36 3.05
N ILE A 636 -67.96 14.54 2.00
CA ILE A 636 -68.74 14.83 0.79
C ILE A 636 -69.55 13.60 0.34
N ASN A 637 -70.87 13.76 0.31
CA ASN A 637 -71.84 12.79 -0.18
C ASN A 637 -72.84 13.55 -1.08
N GLY A 638 -73.05 13.08 -2.31
CA GLY A 638 -73.97 13.70 -3.27
C GLY A 638 -73.99 12.93 -4.59
N GLU A 639 -74.44 13.58 -5.67
CA GLU A 639 -74.44 13.01 -7.03
C GLU A 639 -73.03 12.52 -7.41
N ILE A 640 -72.95 11.29 -7.92
CA ILE A 640 -71.70 10.53 -8.06
C ILE A 640 -70.71 11.25 -8.98
N GLY A 641 -71.16 11.74 -10.13
CA GLY A 641 -70.31 12.38 -11.14
C GLY A 641 -69.66 13.68 -10.65
N ILE A 642 -70.44 14.55 -10.02
CA ILE A 642 -69.96 15.83 -9.47
C ILE A 642 -69.06 15.59 -8.25
N THR A 643 -69.46 14.67 -7.36
CA THR A 643 -68.68 14.30 -6.17
C THR A 643 -67.29 13.82 -6.57
N PHE A 644 -67.18 12.93 -7.55
CA PHE A 644 -65.88 12.41 -7.98
C PHE A 644 -64.96 13.50 -8.57
N LYS A 645 -65.52 14.46 -9.34
CA LYS A 645 -64.76 15.61 -9.87
C LYS A 645 -64.21 16.52 -8.76
N ILE A 646 -64.97 16.71 -7.68
CA ILE A 646 -64.54 17.50 -6.54
C ILE A 646 -63.53 16.73 -5.69
N VAL A 647 -63.74 15.44 -5.47
CA VAL A 647 -62.82 14.56 -4.73
C VAL A 647 -61.44 14.51 -5.40
N ASN A 648 -61.37 14.27 -6.72
CA ASN A 648 -60.09 14.22 -7.42
C ASN A 648 -59.32 15.54 -7.32
N TRP A 649 -60.04 16.65 -7.52
CA TRP A 649 -59.46 17.98 -7.36
C TRP A 649 -59.03 18.26 -5.90
N ALA A 650 -59.80 17.82 -4.91
CA ALA A 650 -59.47 17.99 -3.49
C ALA A 650 -58.21 17.18 -3.12
N LYS A 651 -58.08 15.96 -3.66
CA LYS A 651 -56.88 15.13 -3.52
C LYS A 651 -55.64 15.79 -4.11
N GLU A 652 -55.74 16.41 -5.30
CA GLU A 652 -54.66 17.21 -5.89
C GLU A 652 -54.22 18.39 -5.00
N LYS A 653 -55.15 18.95 -4.22
CA LYS A 653 -54.89 20.03 -3.26
C LYS A 653 -54.41 19.55 -1.88
N GLY A 654 -54.27 18.24 -1.68
CA GLY A 654 -53.86 17.64 -0.41
C GLY A 654 -54.96 17.62 0.68
N ILE A 655 -56.23 17.76 0.29
CA ILE A 655 -57.38 17.68 1.19
C ILE A 655 -57.84 16.22 1.31
N ILE A 656 -58.14 15.77 2.54
CA ILE A 656 -58.57 14.40 2.82
C ILE A 656 -60.08 14.30 2.56
N ALA A 657 -60.48 13.69 1.45
CA ALA A 657 -61.89 13.52 1.09
C ALA A 657 -62.45 12.20 1.63
N ILE A 658 -63.53 12.27 2.42
CA ILE A 658 -64.16 11.11 3.04
C ILE A 658 -65.66 11.04 2.71
N TYR A 659 -66.22 9.84 2.80
CA TYR A 659 -67.67 9.59 2.75
C TYR A 659 -68.15 8.74 3.92
N GLY A 660 -69.43 8.88 4.26
CA GLY A 660 -70.10 8.02 5.24
C GLY A 660 -70.77 6.82 4.57
N LEU A 661 -70.41 5.60 5.00
CA LEU A 661 -71.04 4.35 4.63
C LEU A 661 -71.96 3.88 5.77
N LYS A 662 -73.24 3.61 5.49
CA LYS A 662 -74.13 3.00 6.50
C LYS A 662 -73.87 1.49 6.57
N LYS A 663 -73.54 0.98 7.75
CA LYS A 663 -73.47 -0.46 8.03
C LYS A 663 -74.59 -0.84 8.99
N GLU A 664 -75.36 -1.86 8.62
CA GLU A 664 -76.27 -2.54 9.55
C GLU A 664 -75.44 -3.44 10.48
N LYS A 665 -75.79 -3.43 11.76
CA LYS A 665 -75.34 -4.43 12.73
C LYS A 665 -76.54 -5.30 13.10
N ASP A 666 -76.26 -6.53 13.53
CA ASP A 666 -77.22 -7.59 13.90
C ASP A 666 -78.29 -7.20 14.96
N ASN A 667 -78.22 -5.99 15.55
CA ASN A 667 -79.18 -5.46 16.53
C ASN A 667 -80.01 -4.27 16.02
N PHE A 668 -80.26 -4.12 14.71
CA PHE A 668 -81.05 -3.03 14.10
C PHE A 668 -80.54 -1.59 14.37
N LEU A 669 -79.32 -1.44 14.90
CA LEU A 669 -78.66 -0.15 15.11
C LEU A 669 -77.74 0.16 13.92
N THR A 670 -78.15 1.10 13.05
CA THR A 670 -77.30 1.57 11.94
C THR A 670 -76.14 2.40 12.46
N LYS A 671 -74.89 2.00 12.14
CA LYS A 671 -73.69 2.79 12.44
C LYS A 671 -73.06 3.29 11.14
N THR A 672 -72.77 4.59 11.06
CA THR A 672 -72.08 5.18 9.91
C THR A 672 -70.57 5.05 10.07
N GLU A 673 -69.91 4.32 9.17
CA GLU A 673 -68.45 4.23 9.12
C GLU A 673 -67.92 5.23 8.09
N PHE A 674 -66.95 6.07 8.48
CA PHE A 674 -66.30 7.00 7.55
C PHE A 674 -65.09 6.36 6.89
N ARG A 675 -65.02 6.46 5.56
CA ARG A 675 -63.90 5.97 4.74
C ARG A 675 -63.38 7.09 3.84
N GLU A 676 -62.09 7.05 3.55
CA GLU A 676 -61.47 7.92 2.56
C GLU A 676 -61.86 7.45 1.15
N TYR A 677 -62.11 8.40 0.24
CA TYR A 677 -62.35 8.13 -1.17
C TYR A 677 -61.09 7.63 -1.88
#